data_AF-A0A7Z0C4K0-F1
#
_entry.id   AF-A0A7Z0C4K0-F1
#
_cell.length_a   1.000
_cell.length_b   1.000
_cell.length_c   1.000
_cell.angle_alpha   90.00
_cell.angle_beta   90.00
_cell.angle_gamma   90.00
#
_symmetry.space_group_name_H-M   'P 1'
#
loop_
_entity.id
_entity.type
_entity.pdbx_description
1 polymer ?
#
loop_
_entity_poly.entity_id
_entity_poly.type
_entity_poly.pdbx_seq_one_letter_code
_entity_poly.pdbx_strand_id
1 'polypeptide(L)'
;MPDLSDADATPSAQPVRGLQRSEAQARADLLVVDSYDVTLDLASSEETFGSVTRIALTSHGGSTFLDLKPASVRSITLDGRAVDVDLLRDGRVPLTLDAGRHELVVDAVMRFRNDGEGLHRSVDPADGRHYVYGMSFMDAAPSIFACFDQPDLKAPYTFHVRAPRDWVVIGNAPATNPEPGVWELEQTQPLSTYFVTLVAGPYHLVRDEHDGIPLGLSARQSIAADLDRDADELLTMTKQCFDEFHRLFDIRYPFGDYHQAFVPEFNAGAMENPGCITFRDPLVFTSKVTRGVRIQRATTVAHEMAHQWFGNITTPRWWDDLWLNESFAEYMGVRVTAAVTEYDDAWVQNSFARRQWGLVADQRPSTHSVAGNGEEDALAALQNFDGISYAKGSSILKQLAARLGDEVFLEGVRDHLTRHRFGNATMHDLFDSWTRAGAGGFDAFSREWLVTAGPDRLQLDRSAGELVRTPPADHPADRSHSLRLATAPAGGAWTGTDVEVTGERTPVEVPEGHAVLVDPWEDTWAACLVDGPTLDLLPGLVTRTEDPMMRAGIWNSVRSGFHHAEVDPDAVVDLAEAWLPVESQDAGLTYTTPWLLRSAVPLSSDPATAASRLHAAALRAAHAHEPGSTLQLGSLQTAVATASDEQLLRGWLAGRDLPPGLEVDLELRWRMWVRLAVLGATDRAELDAALEAEPTAVSRVEHTRAVVSMPTAEAKEFAFERFTGAVAVPNYELRAAGQGMWREAQAELLTPYVARYADQLPTAARAHSGWVQADVAEDFFPACMAGDEAMALLAPLRTSDDLPAPVRRRVTDAVDELERRRAVIARFRRG
;
A
#
# COMPACT_ATOMS: atom_id res chain seq x y z
N MET A 1 21.38 26.36 -44.32
CA MET A 1 20.20 25.74 -43.68
C MET A 1 19.99 26.50 -42.39
N PRO A 2 18.80 27.07 -42.16
CA PRO A 2 18.59 27.99 -41.06
C PRO A 2 18.52 27.26 -39.72
N ASP A 3 18.94 28.02 -38.73
CA ASP A 3 18.97 27.80 -37.29
C ASP A 3 17.58 27.41 -36.76
N LEU A 4 17.52 26.31 -35.99
CA LEU A 4 16.33 25.83 -35.29
C LEU A 4 16.60 25.79 -33.78
N SER A 5 17.15 26.89 -33.24
CA SER A 5 17.11 27.18 -31.81
C SER A 5 15.83 27.96 -31.50
N ASP A 6 14.88 27.28 -30.84
CA ASP A 6 13.70 27.78 -30.10
C ASP A 6 12.47 26.91 -30.44
N ALA A 7 12.47 25.69 -29.90
CA ALA A 7 11.24 24.95 -29.67
C ALA A 7 10.85 25.14 -28.21
N ASP A 8 9.63 25.64 -28.01
CA ASP A 8 8.94 25.91 -26.76
C ASP A 8 9.39 25.04 -25.58
N ALA A 9 10.04 25.68 -24.60
CA ALA A 9 10.08 25.15 -23.25
C ALA A 9 8.66 25.23 -22.68
N THR A 10 7.99 24.08 -22.57
CA THR A 10 6.85 23.89 -21.67
C THR A 10 7.20 24.56 -20.33
N PRO A 11 6.35 25.43 -19.77
CA PRO A 11 6.64 26.05 -18.48
C PRO A 11 6.91 24.95 -17.48
N SER A 12 8.11 24.94 -16.90
CA SER A 12 8.45 23.99 -15.85
C SER A 12 7.42 24.16 -14.74
N ALA A 13 6.66 23.11 -14.45
CA ALA A 13 5.80 23.09 -13.27
C ALA A 13 6.69 23.29 -12.04
N GLN A 14 6.71 24.51 -11.50
CA GLN A 14 7.26 24.73 -10.17
C GLN A 14 6.43 23.89 -9.20
N PRO A 15 7.06 23.30 -8.17
CA PRO A 15 6.37 22.37 -7.28
C PRO A 15 5.18 23.07 -6.61
N VAL A 16 4.00 22.48 -6.76
CA VAL A 16 2.78 22.94 -6.08
C VAL A 16 3.01 22.92 -4.58
N ARG A 17 2.71 24.03 -3.90
CA ARG A 17 2.83 24.14 -2.45
C ARG A 17 1.67 23.40 -1.77
N GLY A 18 1.99 22.34 -1.03
CA GLY A 18 1.01 21.61 -0.22
C GLY A 18 0.29 22.49 0.80
N LEU A 19 -0.98 22.17 1.10
CA LEU A 19 -1.77 22.85 2.12
C LEU A 19 -1.07 22.77 3.48
N GLN A 20 -0.88 23.92 4.12
CA GLN A 20 -0.32 23.97 5.46
C GLN A 20 -1.42 23.81 6.51
N ARG A 21 -1.11 23.15 7.63
CA ARG A 21 -2.02 22.99 8.76
C ARG A 21 -2.57 24.32 9.27
N SER A 22 -1.72 25.34 9.34
CA SER A 22 -2.10 26.69 9.78
C SER A 22 -3.05 27.38 8.79
N GLU A 23 -2.87 27.14 7.48
CA GLU A 23 -3.80 27.61 6.44
C GLU A 23 -5.15 26.91 6.57
N ALA A 24 -5.17 25.59 6.78
CA ALA A 24 -6.38 24.80 6.97
C ALA A 24 -7.18 25.26 8.20
N GLN A 25 -6.52 25.41 9.34
CA GLN A 25 -7.16 25.88 10.58
C GLN A 25 -7.72 27.29 10.43
N ALA A 26 -6.94 28.22 9.85
CA ALA A 26 -7.40 29.58 9.61
C ALA A 26 -8.62 29.61 8.68
N ARG A 27 -8.66 28.73 7.67
CA ARG A 27 -9.82 28.61 6.77
C ARG A 27 -11.04 28.00 7.47
N ALA A 28 -10.86 26.96 8.29
CA ALA A 28 -11.93 26.33 9.05
C ALA A 28 -12.57 27.27 10.09
N ASP A 29 -11.77 28.16 10.69
CA ASP A 29 -12.27 29.21 11.59
C ASP A 29 -13.00 30.34 10.83
N LEU A 30 -12.67 30.53 9.54
CA LEU A 30 -13.21 31.60 8.71
C LEU A 30 -14.52 31.23 8.03
N LEU A 31 -14.66 30.01 7.51
CA LEU A 31 -15.78 29.64 6.65
C LEU A 31 -16.28 28.22 6.90
N VAL A 32 -17.56 28.03 6.55
CA VAL A 32 -18.23 26.74 6.43
C VAL A 32 -18.69 26.59 4.99
N VAL A 33 -18.41 25.46 4.36
CA VAL A 33 -18.92 25.16 3.03
C VAL A 33 -20.29 24.48 3.17
N ASP A 34 -21.31 25.11 2.62
CA ASP A 34 -22.69 24.63 2.74
C ASP A 34 -23.00 23.51 1.73
N SER A 35 -22.49 23.62 0.49
CA SER A 35 -22.65 22.59 -0.56
C SER A 35 -21.77 22.85 -1.79
N TYR A 36 -21.56 21.80 -2.57
CA TYR A 36 -20.98 21.83 -3.91
C TYR A 36 -21.98 21.32 -4.95
N ASP A 37 -22.09 22.04 -6.06
CA ASP A 37 -22.81 21.60 -7.27
C ASP A 37 -21.80 21.61 -8.43
N VAL A 38 -21.52 20.42 -8.98
CA VAL A 38 -20.43 20.19 -9.94
C VAL A 38 -20.98 19.62 -11.24
N THR A 39 -20.74 20.32 -12.34
CA THR A 39 -21.04 19.83 -13.70
C THR A 39 -19.76 19.48 -14.44
N LEU A 40 -19.65 18.24 -14.92
CA LEU A 40 -18.52 17.75 -15.72
C LEU A 40 -18.96 17.40 -17.16
N ASP A 41 -18.20 17.85 -18.17
CA ASP A 41 -18.38 17.45 -19.58
C ASP A 41 -17.23 16.58 -20.06
N LEU A 42 -17.37 15.27 -19.83
CA LEU A 42 -16.42 14.23 -20.19
C LEU A 42 -16.53 13.78 -21.65
N ALA A 43 -17.58 14.23 -22.35
CA ALA A 43 -17.81 13.92 -23.77
C ALA A 43 -17.16 14.94 -24.72
N SER A 44 -16.59 16.01 -24.18
CA SER A 44 -16.15 17.19 -24.95
C SER A 44 -14.82 16.99 -25.69
N SER A 45 -13.88 16.25 -25.10
CA SER A 45 -12.53 16.04 -25.64
C SER A 45 -11.92 14.78 -25.03
N GLU A 46 -10.89 14.26 -25.70
CA GLU A 46 -10.09 13.14 -25.22
C GLU A 46 -9.00 13.57 -24.21
N GLU A 47 -8.47 14.78 -24.33
CA GLU A 47 -7.37 15.26 -23.48
C GLU A 47 -7.87 16.08 -22.28
N THR A 48 -9.04 16.69 -22.42
CA THR A 48 -9.57 17.68 -21.47
C THR A 48 -11.06 17.47 -21.23
N PHE A 49 -11.57 18.01 -20.12
CA PHE A 49 -13.00 18.06 -19.83
C PHE A 49 -13.40 19.43 -19.29
N GLY A 50 -14.66 19.80 -19.48
CA GLY A 50 -15.23 20.99 -18.83
C GLY A 50 -15.60 20.70 -17.39
N SER A 51 -15.32 21.63 -16.48
CA SER A 51 -15.78 21.59 -15.08
C SER A 51 -16.40 22.94 -14.71
N VAL A 52 -17.67 22.93 -14.34
CA VAL A 52 -18.35 24.07 -13.73
C VAL A 52 -18.66 23.72 -12.29
N THR A 53 -18.16 24.50 -11.35
CA THR A 53 -18.37 24.29 -9.92
C THR A 53 -19.06 25.50 -9.32
N ARG A 54 -20.17 25.27 -8.62
CA ARG A 54 -20.83 26.24 -7.78
C ARG A 54 -20.66 25.83 -6.31
N ILE A 55 -20.15 26.74 -5.50
CA ILE A 55 -19.89 26.55 -4.08
C ILE A 55 -20.75 27.53 -3.30
N ALA A 56 -21.64 27.01 -2.46
CA ALA A 56 -22.35 27.81 -1.47
C ALA A 56 -21.57 27.73 -0.15
N LEU A 57 -21.33 28.88 0.48
CA LEU A 57 -20.56 28.93 1.73
C LEU A 57 -21.03 30.08 2.64
N THR A 58 -20.74 29.95 3.93
CA THR A 58 -20.95 30.98 4.94
C THR A 58 -19.60 31.38 5.55
N SER A 59 -19.32 32.68 5.62
CA SER A 59 -18.04 33.26 6.04
C SER A 59 -18.20 34.19 7.25
N HIS A 60 -17.18 34.25 8.10
CA HIS A 60 -17.03 35.19 9.20
C HIS A 60 -16.31 36.49 8.82
N GLY A 61 -15.84 36.60 7.57
CA GLY A 61 -15.18 37.78 7.01
C GLY A 61 -13.66 37.72 7.15
N GLY A 62 -12.94 37.79 6.02
CA GLY A 62 -11.49 37.64 5.98
C GLY A 62 -10.96 37.18 4.63
N SER A 63 -9.65 36.92 4.57
CA SER A 63 -8.97 36.43 3.36
C SER A 63 -8.73 34.91 3.43
N THR A 64 -8.87 34.27 2.29
CA THR A 64 -8.56 32.84 2.07
C THR A 64 -8.14 32.63 0.62
N PHE A 65 -8.13 31.39 0.15
CA PHE A 65 -7.90 31.04 -1.25
C PHE A 65 -8.76 29.86 -1.67
N LEU A 66 -9.13 29.83 -2.94
CA LEU A 66 -9.74 28.71 -3.64
C LEU A 66 -8.65 27.82 -4.26
N ASP A 67 -8.79 26.52 -4.15
CA ASP A 67 -7.90 25.53 -4.77
C ASP A 67 -8.45 25.11 -6.15
N LEU A 68 -7.62 25.24 -7.19
CA LEU A 68 -7.97 24.90 -8.58
C LEU A 68 -6.70 24.62 -9.41
N LYS A 69 -6.60 23.46 -10.07
CA LYS A 69 -5.48 23.04 -10.93
C LYS A 69 -5.94 22.79 -12.38
N PRO A 70 -6.34 23.83 -13.14
CA PRO A 70 -7.00 23.69 -14.43
C PRO A 70 -6.00 23.69 -15.59
N ALA A 71 -6.45 23.26 -16.77
CA ALA A 71 -5.78 23.57 -18.04
C ALA A 71 -5.90 25.04 -18.40
N SER A 72 -7.09 25.60 -18.19
CA SER A 72 -7.41 27.02 -18.37
C SER A 72 -8.68 27.37 -17.59
N VAL A 73 -8.80 28.62 -17.13
CA VAL A 73 -10.01 29.12 -16.46
C VAL A 73 -10.78 30.01 -17.43
N ARG A 74 -12.09 29.79 -17.57
CA ARG A 74 -12.97 30.63 -18.39
C ARG A 74 -13.54 31.80 -17.59
N SER A 75 -14.01 31.54 -16.38
CA SER A 75 -14.51 32.58 -15.47
C SER A 75 -14.53 32.15 -14.02
N ILE A 76 -14.35 33.11 -13.11
CA ILE A 76 -14.62 32.96 -11.67
C ILE A 76 -15.53 34.12 -11.25
N THR A 77 -16.61 33.85 -10.54
CA THR A 77 -17.49 34.88 -9.98
C THR A 77 -17.81 34.64 -8.52
N LEU A 78 -17.63 35.64 -7.68
CA LEU A 78 -18.02 35.67 -6.27
C LEU A 78 -19.22 36.63 -6.12
N ASP A 79 -20.38 36.10 -5.70
CA ASP A 79 -21.64 36.84 -5.58
C ASP A 79 -22.03 37.58 -6.88
N GLY A 80 -21.78 36.93 -8.02
CA GLY A 80 -22.01 37.48 -9.36
C GLY A 80 -21.01 38.55 -9.80
N ARG A 81 -19.99 38.88 -8.99
CA ARG A 81 -18.89 39.78 -9.36
C ARG A 81 -17.72 38.97 -9.89
N ALA A 82 -17.15 39.39 -11.01
CA ALA A 82 -15.99 38.72 -11.58
C ALA A 82 -14.78 38.79 -10.64
N VAL A 83 -14.11 37.66 -10.46
CA VAL A 83 -12.78 37.54 -9.86
C VAL A 83 -11.79 37.38 -11.01
N ASP A 84 -10.67 38.10 -10.95
CA ASP A 84 -9.64 38.06 -11.98
C ASP A 84 -8.99 36.67 -12.02
N VAL A 85 -9.11 35.99 -13.16
CA VAL A 85 -8.58 34.64 -13.38
C VAL A 85 -7.04 34.62 -13.42
N ASP A 86 -6.41 35.76 -13.74
CA ASP A 86 -4.96 35.89 -13.78
C ASP A 86 -4.32 35.85 -12.39
N LEU A 87 -5.14 35.90 -11.32
CA LEU A 87 -4.70 35.71 -9.94
C LEU A 87 -4.37 34.25 -9.60
N LEU A 88 -4.76 33.28 -10.44
CA LEU A 88 -4.41 31.87 -10.24
C LEU A 88 -2.90 31.68 -10.29
N ARG A 89 -2.30 31.29 -9.16
CA ARG A 89 -0.88 30.98 -9.03
C ARG A 89 -0.73 29.72 -8.19
N ASP A 90 0.08 28.78 -8.67
CA ASP A 90 0.41 27.52 -7.95
C ASP A 90 -0.82 26.74 -7.48
N GLY A 91 -1.86 26.73 -8.31
CA GLY A 91 -3.12 26.04 -8.00
C GLY A 91 -4.05 26.78 -7.04
N ARG A 92 -3.79 28.06 -6.73
CA ARG A 92 -4.55 28.83 -5.74
C ARG A 92 -5.02 30.17 -6.32
N VAL A 93 -6.28 30.52 -6.04
CA VAL A 93 -6.87 31.84 -6.34
C VAL A 93 -7.16 32.56 -5.03
N PRO A 94 -6.52 33.71 -4.72
CA PRO A 94 -6.79 34.45 -3.49
C PRO A 94 -8.22 35.02 -3.49
N LEU A 95 -8.88 34.93 -2.34
CA LEU A 95 -10.24 35.43 -2.12
C LEU A 95 -10.31 36.30 -0.86
N THR A 96 -11.18 37.30 -0.90
CA THR A 96 -11.61 38.05 0.28
C THR A 96 -13.11 37.93 0.39
N LEU A 97 -13.57 37.43 1.52
CA LEU A 97 -14.98 37.18 1.82
C LEU A 97 -15.44 38.20 2.86
N ASP A 98 -16.64 38.74 2.68
CA ASP A 98 -17.32 39.49 3.74
C ASP A 98 -17.90 38.50 4.77
N ALA A 99 -18.48 39.02 5.86
CA ALA A 99 -19.25 38.18 6.76
C ALA A 99 -20.65 37.92 6.17
N GLY A 100 -21.07 36.66 6.09
CA GLY A 100 -22.37 36.27 5.55
C GLY A 100 -22.30 35.11 4.57
N ARG A 101 -23.36 34.95 3.79
CA ARG A 101 -23.48 33.89 2.77
C ARG A 101 -22.91 34.37 1.43
N HIS A 102 -22.21 33.47 0.77
CA HIS A 102 -21.59 33.71 -0.53
C HIS A 102 -21.87 32.58 -1.51
N GLU A 103 -21.88 32.93 -2.79
CA GLU A 103 -21.87 31.97 -3.89
C GLU A 103 -20.62 32.21 -4.75
N LEU A 104 -19.81 31.16 -4.90
CA LEU A 104 -18.67 31.14 -5.81
C LEU A 104 -19.00 30.23 -7.00
N VAL A 105 -18.80 30.73 -8.22
CA VAL A 105 -18.99 29.95 -9.46
C VAL A 105 -17.71 29.98 -10.27
N VAL A 106 -17.23 28.81 -10.68
CA VAL A 106 -15.99 28.62 -11.42
C VAL A 106 -16.28 27.80 -12.66
N ASP A 107 -15.93 28.31 -13.84
CA ASP A 107 -15.96 27.58 -15.11
C ASP A 107 -14.53 27.40 -15.61
N ALA A 108 -14.08 26.15 -15.70
CA ALA A 108 -12.72 25.79 -16.07
C ALA A 108 -12.70 24.63 -17.07
N VAL A 109 -11.58 24.54 -17.78
CA VAL A 109 -11.21 23.36 -18.56
C VAL A 109 -10.11 22.64 -17.78
N MET A 110 -10.33 21.36 -17.50
CA MET A 110 -9.43 20.49 -16.74
C MET A 110 -8.76 19.49 -17.69
N ARG A 111 -7.70 18.82 -17.23
CA ARG A 111 -7.02 17.75 -18.00
C ARG A 111 -7.37 16.39 -17.43
N PHE A 112 -7.61 15.41 -18.30
CA PHE A 112 -7.49 14.03 -17.86
C PHE A 112 -6.02 13.76 -17.49
N ARG A 113 -5.82 12.97 -16.44
CA ARG A 113 -4.48 12.52 -16.00
C ARG A 113 -4.29 11.04 -16.30
N ASN A 114 -3.06 10.56 -16.23
CA ASN A 114 -2.70 9.15 -16.42
C ASN A 114 -1.65 8.67 -15.39
N ASP A 115 -1.48 9.42 -14.30
CA ASP A 115 -0.51 9.16 -13.24
C ASP A 115 -1.16 8.58 -11.97
N GLY A 116 -2.45 8.23 -12.06
CA GLY A 116 -3.20 7.55 -11.01
C GLY A 116 -3.92 8.49 -10.03
N GLU A 117 -3.91 9.80 -10.29
CA GLU A 117 -4.51 10.86 -9.48
C GLU A 117 -5.50 11.71 -10.29
N GLY A 118 -6.33 12.50 -9.59
CA GLY A 118 -7.30 13.38 -10.22
C GLY A 118 -8.33 12.58 -11.03
N LEU A 119 -8.76 13.13 -12.18
CA LEU A 119 -9.59 12.36 -13.11
C LEU A 119 -8.68 11.56 -14.05
N HIS A 120 -8.33 10.36 -13.62
CA HIS A 120 -7.47 9.45 -14.36
C HIS A 120 -8.23 8.87 -15.57
N ARG A 121 -7.59 8.82 -16.75
CA ARG A 121 -8.08 8.17 -17.97
C ARG A 121 -7.05 7.17 -18.47
N SER A 122 -7.41 5.89 -18.46
CA SER A 122 -6.61 4.81 -19.06
C SER A 122 -7.22 4.36 -20.39
N VAL A 123 -6.37 3.92 -21.31
CA VAL A 123 -6.77 3.24 -22.56
C VAL A 123 -6.43 1.77 -22.42
N ASP A 124 -7.44 0.91 -22.38
CA ASP A 124 -7.19 -0.51 -22.26
C ASP A 124 -6.62 -1.06 -23.58
N PRO A 125 -5.41 -1.66 -23.55
CA PRO A 125 -4.78 -2.16 -24.76
C PRO A 125 -5.51 -3.34 -25.41
N ALA A 126 -6.36 -4.06 -24.68
CA ALA A 126 -7.06 -5.23 -25.20
C ALA A 126 -8.31 -4.87 -26.02
N ASP A 127 -8.98 -3.75 -25.71
CA ASP A 127 -10.21 -3.33 -26.38
C ASP A 127 -10.16 -1.92 -27.02
N GLY A 128 -9.10 -1.15 -26.74
CA GLY A 128 -8.90 0.22 -27.22
C GLY A 128 -9.86 1.25 -26.63
N ARG A 129 -10.59 0.93 -25.55
CA ARG A 129 -11.60 1.79 -24.92
C ARG A 129 -11.01 2.61 -23.79
N HIS A 130 -11.68 3.72 -23.50
CA HIS A 130 -11.29 4.65 -22.43
C HIS A 130 -12.06 4.36 -21.14
N TYR A 131 -11.32 4.23 -20.04
CA TYR A 131 -11.85 4.03 -18.71
C TYR A 131 -11.39 5.17 -17.81
N VAL A 132 -12.34 5.85 -17.17
CA VAL A 132 -12.10 7.01 -16.32
C VAL A 132 -12.44 6.68 -14.87
N TYR A 133 -11.61 7.14 -13.93
CA TYR A 133 -11.93 7.13 -12.50
C TYR A 133 -11.36 8.36 -11.79
N GLY A 134 -12.02 8.78 -10.70
CA GLY A 134 -11.59 9.89 -9.85
C GLY A 134 -10.79 9.40 -8.65
N MET A 135 -9.57 9.92 -8.47
CA MET A 135 -8.75 9.76 -7.28
C MET A 135 -8.41 11.14 -6.73
N SER A 136 -9.29 11.66 -5.88
CA SER A 136 -9.20 13.01 -5.29
C SER A 136 -8.24 13.11 -4.11
N PHE A 137 -7.52 12.02 -3.81
CA PHE A 137 -6.77 11.82 -2.58
C PHE A 137 -5.86 13.00 -2.23
N MET A 138 -5.97 13.42 -0.96
CA MET A 138 -5.24 14.50 -0.28
C MET A 138 -5.32 15.90 -0.90
N ASP A 139 -4.71 16.10 -2.07
CA ASP A 139 -4.63 17.41 -2.74
C ASP A 139 -5.01 17.36 -4.23
N ALA A 140 -5.61 16.25 -4.68
CA ALA A 140 -5.90 16.00 -6.08
C ALA A 140 -7.30 16.46 -6.52
N ALA A 141 -8.25 16.70 -5.61
CA ALA A 141 -9.60 17.20 -5.92
C ALA A 141 -9.59 18.49 -6.81
N PRO A 142 -8.68 19.47 -6.59
CA PRO A 142 -8.55 20.67 -7.43
C PRO A 142 -8.23 20.40 -8.89
N SER A 143 -7.77 19.20 -9.24
CA SER A 143 -7.55 18.79 -10.64
C SER A 143 -8.82 18.26 -11.33
N ILE A 144 -9.91 18.11 -10.58
CA ILE A 144 -11.22 17.66 -11.06
C ILE A 144 -12.23 18.81 -11.05
N PHE A 145 -12.33 19.52 -9.92
CA PHE A 145 -13.28 20.62 -9.72
C PHE A 145 -12.69 21.69 -8.78
N ALA A 146 -13.30 22.87 -8.71
CA ALA A 146 -12.82 23.95 -7.83
C ALA A 146 -13.29 23.72 -6.39
N CYS A 147 -12.41 23.82 -5.39
CA CYS A 147 -12.79 23.52 -4.01
C CYS A 147 -11.95 24.23 -2.93
N PHE A 148 -12.39 24.11 -1.68
CA PHE A 148 -11.57 24.39 -0.50
C PHE A 148 -11.01 23.06 0.01
N ASP A 149 -9.84 22.67 -0.49
CA ASP A 149 -9.37 21.28 -0.43
C ASP A 149 -8.71 20.95 0.92
N GLN A 150 -9.50 20.50 1.90
CA GLN A 150 -9.01 20.08 3.22
C GLN A 150 -9.99 19.13 3.93
N PRO A 151 -9.51 18.27 4.86
CA PRO A 151 -10.34 17.22 5.44
C PRO A 151 -11.47 17.71 6.35
N ASP A 152 -11.31 18.84 7.04
CA ASP A 152 -12.25 19.37 8.04
C ASP A 152 -13.29 20.37 7.51
N LEU A 153 -13.36 20.55 6.18
CA LEU A 153 -14.42 21.29 5.50
C LEU A 153 -15.38 20.36 4.75
N LYS A 154 -16.00 19.44 5.48
CA LYS A 154 -17.00 18.53 4.91
C LYS A 154 -18.20 19.28 4.36
N ALA A 155 -18.68 18.87 3.18
CA ALA A 155 -19.87 19.42 2.56
C ALA A 155 -20.60 18.34 1.72
N PRO A 156 -21.91 18.48 1.49
CA PRO A 156 -22.62 17.66 0.52
C PRO A 156 -22.28 18.06 -0.93
N TYR A 157 -22.29 17.09 -1.85
CA TYR A 157 -22.00 17.27 -3.27
C TYR A 157 -23.17 16.78 -4.14
N THR A 158 -23.47 17.54 -5.19
CA THR A 158 -24.36 17.11 -6.29
C THR A 158 -23.56 17.12 -7.59
N PHE A 159 -23.61 16.03 -8.36
CA PHE A 159 -22.87 15.91 -9.62
C PHE A 159 -23.79 15.77 -10.83
N HIS A 160 -23.48 16.53 -11.87
CA HIS A 160 -24.09 16.45 -13.19
C HIS A 160 -23.01 16.09 -14.21
N VAL A 161 -23.17 15.00 -14.94
CA VAL A 161 -22.11 14.50 -15.83
C VAL A 161 -22.65 14.28 -17.23
N ARG A 162 -22.02 14.94 -18.20
CA ARG A 162 -22.17 14.61 -19.61
C ARG A 162 -21.06 13.65 -20.03
N ALA A 163 -21.44 12.47 -20.49
CA ALA A 163 -20.54 11.40 -20.91
C ALA A 163 -20.92 10.87 -22.29
N PRO A 164 -20.03 10.14 -22.98
CA PRO A 164 -20.40 9.34 -24.14
C PRO A 164 -21.62 8.44 -23.85
N ARG A 165 -22.46 8.21 -24.86
CA ARG A 165 -23.80 7.61 -24.69
C ARG A 165 -23.77 6.16 -24.20
N ASP A 166 -22.69 5.45 -24.49
CA ASP A 166 -22.44 4.06 -24.12
C ASP A 166 -21.73 3.92 -22.77
N TRP A 167 -21.39 5.04 -22.12
CA TRP A 167 -20.75 5.02 -20.81
C TRP A 167 -21.77 4.94 -19.68
N VAL A 168 -21.37 4.23 -18.63
CA VAL A 168 -21.99 4.33 -17.32
C VAL A 168 -21.25 5.36 -16.48
N VAL A 169 -21.94 5.97 -15.51
CA VAL A 169 -21.34 6.88 -14.53
C VAL A 169 -21.79 6.44 -13.14
N ILE A 170 -20.82 6.21 -12.26
CA ILE A 170 -21.00 5.78 -10.86
C ILE A 170 -20.19 6.74 -9.99
N GLY A 171 -20.66 7.06 -8.78
CA GLY A 171 -19.94 7.96 -7.88
C GLY A 171 -20.39 7.80 -6.45
N ASN A 172 -20.19 8.84 -5.62
CA ASN A 172 -20.44 8.76 -4.18
C ASN A 172 -21.93 8.67 -3.78
N ALA A 173 -22.85 8.84 -4.72
CA ALA A 173 -24.29 8.82 -4.50
C ALA A 173 -25.00 8.11 -5.66
N PRO A 174 -26.24 7.63 -5.44
CA PRO A 174 -27.05 7.01 -6.49
C PRO A 174 -27.14 7.88 -7.74
N ALA A 175 -26.97 7.25 -8.91
CA ALA A 175 -26.93 7.92 -10.20
C ALA A 175 -28.14 7.55 -11.07
N THR A 176 -28.69 8.54 -11.76
CA THR A 176 -29.70 8.35 -12.81
C THR A 176 -29.18 8.84 -14.15
N ASN A 177 -29.73 8.30 -15.24
CA ASN A 177 -29.39 8.66 -16.62
C ASN A 177 -30.66 9.10 -17.35
N PRO A 178 -31.20 10.31 -17.02
CA PRO A 178 -32.47 10.78 -17.56
C PRO A 178 -32.51 10.85 -19.08
N GLU A 179 -31.39 11.14 -19.73
CA GLU A 179 -31.22 11.12 -21.18
C GLU A 179 -29.88 10.47 -21.54
N PRO A 180 -29.77 9.68 -22.62
CA PRO A 180 -28.53 8.98 -22.96
C PRO A 180 -27.28 9.88 -22.96
N GLY A 181 -26.37 9.62 -22.02
CA GLY A 181 -25.12 10.36 -21.85
C GLY A 181 -25.23 11.59 -20.94
N VAL A 182 -26.37 11.80 -20.29
CA VAL A 182 -26.60 12.84 -19.27
C VAL A 182 -26.94 12.15 -17.97
N TRP A 183 -26.05 12.28 -17.00
CA TRP A 183 -26.14 11.64 -15.69
C TRP A 183 -26.35 12.68 -14.60
N GLU A 184 -27.21 12.34 -13.65
CA GLU A 184 -27.48 13.13 -12.45
C GLU A 184 -27.27 12.23 -11.24
N LEU A 185 -26.31 12.59 -10.39
CA LEU A 185 -26.06 11.92 -9.11
C LEU A 185 -26.79 12.68 -8.01
N GLU A 186 -27.44 11.95 -7.12
CA GLU A 186 -28.11 12.52 -5.96
C GLU A 186 -27.13 13.26 -5.04
N GLN A 187 -27.67 14.11 -4.15
CA GLN A 187 -26.85 14.82 -3.19
C GLN A 187 -26.26 13.86 -2.15
N THR A 188 -24.93 13.89 -1.98
CA THR A 188 -24.23 13.04 -1.01
C THR A 188 -24.54 13.43 0.44
N GLN A 189 -24.22 12.53 1.38
CA GLN A 189 -23.92 12.95 2.76
C GLN A 189 -22.68 13.86 2.78
N PRO A 190 -22.41 14.64 3.86
CA PRO A 190 -21.23 15.49 3.91
C PRO A 190 -19.92 14.71 3.76
N LEU A 191 -19.12 15.06 2.76
CA LEU A 191 -17.82 14.44 2.47
C LEU A 191 -16.71 15.48 2.54
N SER A 192 -15.52 15.04 2.95
CA SER A 192 -14.28 15.77 2.68
C SER A 192 -13.95 15.69 1.18
N THR A 193 -13.28 16.69 0.64
CA THR A 193 -12.96 16.77 -0.80
C THR A 193 -12.22 15.54 -1.34
N TYR A 194 -11.31 14.97 -0.54
CA TYR A 194 -10.50 13.83 -0.94
C TYR A 194 -11.28 12.52 -1.16
N PHE A 195 -12.53 12.44 -0.69
CA PHE A 195 -13.42 11.30 -0.89
C PHE A 195 -14.25 11.38 -2.18
N VAL A 196 -14.26 12.53 -2.84
CA VAL A 196 -15.09 12.73 -4.03
C VAL A 196 -14.53 11.87 -5.16
N THR A 197 -15.36 11.01 -5.75
CA THR A 197 -14.98 10.14 -6.85
C THR A 197 -16.07 10.02 -7.91
N LEU A 198 -15.64 9.65 -9.10
CA LEU A 198 -16.49 9.35 -10.24
C LEU A 198 -15.82 8.24 -11.06
N VAL A 199 -16.54 7.16 -11.36
CA VAL A 199 -16.12 6.10 -12.28
C VAL A 199 -16.99 6.19 -13.53
N ALA A 200 -16.37 6.45 -14.67
CA ALA A 200 -17.06 6.70 -15.93
C ALA A 200 -16.39 5.98 -17.09
N GLY A 201 -17.18 5.31 -17.93
CA GLY A 201 -16.62 4.51 -19.02
C GLY A 201 -17.58 3.41 -19.47
N PRO A 202 -17.20 2.62 -20.48
CA PRO A 202 -17.95 1.46 -20.91
C PRO A 202 -17.72 0.26 -19.97
N TYR A 203 -17.77 0.47 -18.65
CA TYR A 203 -17.51 -0.57 -17.65
C TYR A 203 -18.52 -1.72 -17.75
N HIS A 204 -18.03 -2.94 -17.53
CA HIS A 204 -18.89 -4.10 -17.27
C HIS A 204 -19.43 -4.02 -15.84
N LEU A 205 -20.69 -4.39 -15.63
CA LEU A 205 -21.37 -4.25 -14.34
C LEU A 205 -21.99 -5.56 -13.88
N VAL A 206 -21.71 -5.93 -12.64
CA VAL A 206 -22.45 -6.94 -11.88
C VAL A 206 -23.23 -6.21 -10.79
N ARG A 207 -24.52 -6.54 -10.62
CA ARG A 207 -25.39 -5.91 -9.63
C ARG A 207 -26.00 -6.96 -8.71
N ASP A 208 -26.18 -6.56 -7.46
CA ASP A 208 -26.81 -7.37 -6.42
C ASP A 208 -27.44 -6.44 -5.37
N GLU A 209 -27.95 -6.99 -4.28
CA GLU A 209 -28.52 -6.25 -3.17
C GLU A 209 -28.30 -7.01 -1.85
N HIS A 210 -28.14 -6.27 -0.75
CA HIS A 210 -28.11 -6.83 0.59
C HIS A 210 -28.77 -5.93 1.63
N ASP A 211 -29.82 -6.45 2.27
CA ASP A 211 -30.58 -5.76 3.31
C ASP A 211 -31.11 -4.37 2.88
N GLY A 212 -31.48 -4.21 1.62
CA GLY A 212 -31.92 -2.96 0.99
C GLY A 212 -30.80 -2.02 0.55
N ILE A 213 -29.52 -2.45 0.62
CA ILE A 213 -28.36 -1.71 0.07
C ILE A 213 -28.08 -2.24 -1.34
N PRO A 214 -28.23 -1.43 -2.41
CA PRO A 214 -27.81 -1.82 -3.74
C PRO A 214 -26.30 -2.05 -3.80
N LEU A 215 -25.90 -3.21 -4.31
CA LEU A 215 -24.50 -3.58 -4.49
C LEU A 215 -24.13 -3.54 -5.97
N GLY A 216 -22.91 -3.08 -6.26
CA GLY A 216 -22.37 -3.12 -7.61
C GLY A 216 -20.90 -3.49 -7.63
N LEU A 217 -20.51 -4.25 -8.65
CA LEU A 217 -19.11 -4.47 -9.03
C LEU A 217 -18.91 -3.94 -10.45
N SER A 218 -17.75 -3.34 -10.73
CA SER A 218 -17.41 -2.96 -12.09
C SER A 218 -15.95 -3.19 -12.43
N ALA A 219 -15.69 -3.57 -13.68
CA ALA A 219 -14.34 -3.67 -14.23
C ALA A 219 -14.35 -3.30 -15.72
N ARG A 220 -13.17 -3.11 -16.29
CA ARG A 220 -13.02 -2.93 -17.74
C ARG A 220 -13.50 -4.15 -18.52
N GLN A 221 -13.95 -3.95 -19.74
CA GLN A 221 -14.59 -5.00 -20.55
C GLN A 221 -13.66 -6.16 -20.88
N SER A 222 -12.36 -5.90 -21.01
CA SER A 222 -11.36 -6.96 -21.26
C SER A 222 -11.25 -8.00 -20.15
N ILE A 223 -11.65 -7.68 -18.91
CA ILE A 223 -11.65 -8.59 -17.77
C ILE A 223 -13.07 -8.87 -17.24
N ALA A 224 -14.10 -8.59 -18.04
CA ALA A 224 -15.50 -8.79 -17.65
C ALA A 224 -15.81 -10.24 -17.25
N ALA A 225 -15.31 -11.20 -18.03
CA ALA A 225 -15.49 -12.63 -17.74
C ALA A 225 -14.76 -13.07 -16.46
N ASP A 226 -13.65 -12.40 -16.12
CA ASP A 226 -12.92 -12.65 -14.88
C ASP A 226 -13.67 -12.06 -13.68
N LEU A 227 -14.25 -10.86 -13.83
CA LEU A 227 -15.12 -10.28 -12.82
C LEU A 227 -16.36 -11.16 -12.59
N ASP A 228 -17.01 -11.64 -13.64
CA ASP A 228 -18.18 -12.54 -13.53
C ASP A 228 -17.83 -13.82 -12.76
N ARG A 229 -16.62 -14.35 -12.95
CA ARG A 229 -16.13 -15.53 -12.23
C ARG A 229 -15.87 -15.25 -10.75
N ASP A 230 -15.34 -14.08 -10.42
CA ASP A 230 -15.01 -13.70 -9.05
C ASP A 230 -16.18 -13.04 -8.28
N ALA A 231 -17.26 -12.67 -8.98
CA ALA A 231 -18.37 -11.89 -8.44
C ALA A 231 -19.04 -12.55 -7.22
N ASP A 232 -19.31 -13.85 -7.27
CA ASP A 232 -19.95 -14.57 -6.16
C ASP A 232 -19.12 -14.49 -4.88
N GLU A 233 -17.80 -14.60 -4.98
CA GLU A 233 -16.90 -14.51 -3.82
C GLU A 233 -16.88 -13.08 -3.25
N LEU A 234 -16.71 -12.08 -4.12
CA LEU A 234 -16.70 -10.66 -3.74
C LEU A 234 -18.02 -10.23 -3.08
N LEU A 235 -19.16 -10.60 -3.67
CA LEU A 235 -20.47 -10.28 -3.12
C LEU A 235 -20.71 -11.03 -1.80
N THR A 236 -20.31 -12.30 -1.70
CA THR A 236 -20.48 -13.07 -0.46
C THR A 236 -19.71 -12.44 0.70
N MET A 237 -18.43 -12.13 0.51
CA MET A 237 -17.63 -11.51 1.57
C MET A 237 -18.15 -10.12 1.94
N THR A 238 -18.61 -9.32 0.96
CA THR A 238 -19.19 -8.00 1.22
C THR A 238 -20.46 -8.09 2.07
N LYS A 239 -21.35 -9.04 1.78
CA LYS A 239 -22.58 -9.24 2.57
C LYS A 239 -22.26 -9.64 4.02
N GLN A 240 -21.35 -10.59 4.20
CA GLN A 240 -20.88 -11.03 5.51
C GLN A 240 -20.23 -9.88 6.30
N CYS A 241 -19.38 -9.09 5.66
CA CYS A 241 -18.75 -7.93 6.27
C CYS A 241 -19.78 -6.86 6.67
N PHE A 242 -20.79 -6.60 5.84
CA PHE A 242 -21.86 -5.65 6.20
C PHE A 242 -22.62 -6.09 7.45
N ASP A 243 -23.02 -7.35 7.53
CA ASP A 243 -23.72 -7.89 8.69
C ASP A 243 -22.89 -7.70 9.96
N GLU A 244 -21.59 -7.99 9.88
CA GLU A 244 -20.68 -7.86 11.01
C GLU A 244 -20.39 -6.41 11.38
N PHE A 245 -20.14 -5.52 10.41
CA PHE A 245 -19.91 -4.10 10.69
C PHE A 245 -21.16 -3.41 11.26
N HIS A 246 -22.35 -3.72 10.74
CA HIS A 246 -23.61 -3.24 11.31
C HIS A 246 -23.78 -3.71 12.76
N ARG A 247 -23.44 -4.97 13.07
CA ARG A 247 -23.51 -5.51 14.43
C ARG A 247 -22.46 -4.90 15.36
N LEU A 248 -21.22 -4.76 14.91
CA LEU A 248 -20.12 -4.22 15.70
C LEU A 248 -20.35 -2.75 16.03
N PHE A 249 -20.73 -1.93 15.04
CA PHE A 249 -20.84 -0.49 15.20
C PHE A 249 -22.24 0.03 15.50
N ASP A 250 -23.26 -0.82 15.43
CA ASP A 250 -24.68 -0.44 15.67
C ASP A 250 -25.11 0.80 14.85
N ILE A 251 -24.49 0.97 13.66
CA ILE A 251 -24.71 2.08 12.75
C ILE A 251 -24.82 1.47 11.35
N ARG A 252 -25.96 1.68 10.70
CA ARG A 252 -26.18 1.25 9.32
C ARG A 252 -25.34 2.08 8.34
N TYR A 253 -24.82 1.44 7.29
CA TYR A 253 -24.20 2.10 6.15
C TYR A 253 -25.10 3.23 5.60
N PRO A 254 -24.62 4.50 5.54
CA PRO A 254 -25.49 5.63 5.29
C PRO A 254 -25.33 6.31 3.92
N PHE A 255 -24.54 5.75 2.99
CA PHE A 255 -24.15 6.45 1.75
C PHE A 255 -24.95 6.03 0.49
N GLY A 256 -26.03 5.25 0.64
CA GLY A 256 -26.89 4.85 -0.48
C GLY A 256 -26.40 3.57 -1.14
N ASP A 257 -25.95 3.67 -2.39
CA ASP A 257 -25.36 2.54 -3.11
C ASP A 257 -24.03 2.14 -2.48
N TYR A 258 -23.65 0.87 -2.59
CA TYR A 258 -22.30 0.41 -2.28
C TYR A 258 -21.70 -0.26 -3.51
N HIS A 259 -20.75 0.44 -4.14
CA HIS A 259 -20.12 -0.02 -5.37
C HIS A 259 -18.63 -0.29 -5.17
N GLN A 260 -18.13 -1.38 -5.73
CA GLN A 260 -16.70 -1.70 -5.80
C GLN A 260 -16.23 -1.63 -7.26
N ALA A 261 -15.45 -0.62 -7.58
CA ALA A 261 -14.92 -0.38 -8.92
C ALA A 261 -13.47 -0.83 -9.03
N PHE A 262 -13.20 -1.87 -9.81
CA PHE A 262 -11.86 -2.34 -10.14
C PHE A 262 -11.31 -1.55 -11.33
N VAL A 263 -10.44 -0.58 -11.05
CA VAL A 263 -9.96 0.43 -12.00
C VAL A 263 -8.51 0.16 -12.42
N PRO A 264 -8.15 0.44 -13.68
CA PRO A 264 -6.79 0.24 -14.19
C PRO A 264 -5.80 1.26 -13.60
N GLU A 265 -4.51 0.93 -13.57
CA GLU A 265 -3.42 1.88 -13.26
C GLU A 265 -3.53 2.60 -11.88
N PHE A 266 -4.18 1.94 -10.93
CA PHE A 266 -4.40 2.49 -9.58
C PHE A 266 -3.12 2.42 -8.73
N ASN A 267 -2.70 3.55 -8.14
CA ASN A 267 -1.45 3.67 -7.39
C ASN A 267 -1.48 2.95 -6.04
N ALA A 268 -2.60 3.07 -5.33
CA ALA A 268 -2.81 2.46 -4.02
C ALA A 268 -3.33 1.02 -4.13
N GLY A 269 -3.59 0.38 -2.99
CA GLY A 269 -4.33 -0.89 -2.96
C GLY A 269 -5.80 -0.67 -3.33
N ALA A 270 -6.42 0.28 -2.66
CA ALA A 270 -7.78 0.75 -2.89
C ALA A 270 -7.94 2.16 -2.30
N MET A 271 -9.13 2.74 -2.43
CA MET A 271 -9.51 4.02 -1.85
C MET A 271 -10.98 3.96 -1.45
N GLU A 272 -11.25 4.37 -0.22
CA GLU A 272 -12.46 4.10 0.55
C GLU A 272 -13.67 4.97 0.18
N ASN A 273 -13.68 5.58 -1.01
CA ASN A 273 -14.63 6.63 -1.37
C ASN A 273 -16.08 6.19 -1.05
N PRO A 274 -16.81 6.89 -0.16
CA PRO A 274 -18.15 6.50 0.26
C PRO A 274 -19.08 6.40 -0.94
N GLY A 275 -19.87 5.33 -1.03
CA GLY A 275 -20.74 5.07 -2.19
C GLY A 275 -20.06 4.25 -3.31
N CYS A 276 -18.78 4.51 -3.60
CA CYS A 276 -18.07 3.89 -4.73
C CYS A 276 -16.58 3.70 -4.43
N ILE A 277 -16.25 2.61 -3.75
CA ILE A 277 -14.87 2.26 -3.42
C ILE A 277 -14.13 1.85 -4.69
N THR A 278 -12.93 2.39 -4.89
CA THR A 278 -12.08 2.03 -6.03
C THR A 278 -10.97 1.09 -5.60
N PHE A 279 -10.84 -0.03 -6.29
CA PHE A 279 -9.81 -1.03 -6.10
C PHE A 279 -8.92 -1.09 -7.33
N ARG A 280 -7.64 -1.44 -7.15
CA ARG A 280 -6.80 -1.80 -8.29
C ARG A 280 -7.34 -3.05 -9.02
N ASP A 281 -7.35 -3.01 -10.35
CA ASP A 281 -7.85 -4.12 -11.17
C ASP A 281 -7.17 -5.49 -11.00
N PRO A 282 -5.92 -5.65 -10.49
CA PRO A 282 -5.36 -6.98 -10.26
C PRO A 282 -6.05 -7.77 -9.12
N LEU A 283 -6.98 -7.15 -8.39
CA LEU A 283 -7.86 -7.86 -7.43
C LEU A 283 -9.02 -8.60 -8.12
N VAL A 284 -9.22 -8.40 -9.43
CA VAL A 284 -9.96 -9.32 -10.29
C VAL A 284 -8.95 -10.27 -10.91
N PHE A 285 -8.99 -11.54 -10.53
CA PHE A 285 -7.91 -12.45 -10.89
C PHE A 285 -8.09 -12.94 -12.31
N THR A 286 -7.16 -12.63 -13.22
CA THR A 286 -7.15 -13.10 -14.62
C THR A 286 -6.39 -14.42 -14.81
N SER A 287 -5.87 -14.98 -13.73
CA SER A 287 -5.09 -16.22 -13.69
C SER A 287 -5.34 -16.94 -12.36
N LYS A 288 -4.86 -18.16 -12.22
CA LYS A 288 -5.04 -18.91 -10.97
C LYS A 288 -4.14 -18.31 -9.89
N VAL A 289 -4.72 -17.96 -8.76
CA VAL A 289 -3.99 -17.37 -7.63
C VAL A 289 -3.94 -18.31 -6.42
N THR A 290 -2.98 -18.06 -5.54
CA THR A 290 -2.86 -18.76 -4.26
C THR A 290 -3.97 -18.37 -3.28
N ARG A 291 -4.21 -19.19 -2.25
CA ARG A 291 -5.19 -18.84 -1.19
C ARG A 291 -4.80 -17.53 -0.50
N GLY A 292 -3.50 -17.33 -0.26
CA GLY A 292 -2.99 -16.10 0.37
C GLY A 292 -3.32 -14.83 -0.42
N VAL A 293 -3.29 -14.89 -1.75
CA VAL A 293 -3.71 -13.75 -2.60
C VAL A 293 -5.22 -13.51 -2.48
N ARG A 294 -6.05 -14.54 -2.30
CA ARG A 294 -7.50 -14.36 -2.02
C ARG A 294 -7.77 -13.77 -0.65
N ILE A 295 -7.06 -14.24 0.39
CA ILE A 295 -7.14 -13.63 1.74
C ILE A 295 -6.72 -12.16 1.67
N GLN A 296 -5.66 -11.83 0.91
CA GLN A 296 -5.24 -10.43 0.73
C GLN A 296 -6.39 -9.60 0.18
N ARG A 297 -7.03 -10.06 -0.91
CA ARG A 297 -8.21 -9.42 -1.47
C ARG A 297 -9.32 -9.25 -0.44
N ALA A 298 -9.67 -10.30 0.29
CA ALA A 298 -10.74 -10.25 1.29
C ALA A 298 -10.44 -9.24 2.40
N THR A 299 -9.21 -9.24 2.93
CA THR A 299 -8.79 -8.27 3.95
C THR A 299 -8.77 -6.84 3.42
N THR A 300 -8.37 -6.61 2.16
CA THR A 300 -8.45 -5.29 1.53
C THR A 300 -9.90 -4.85 1.34
N VAL A 301 -10.80 -5.72 0.85
CA VAL A 301 -12.23 -5.39 0.74
C VAL A 301 -12.82 -5.04 2.11
N ALA A 302 -12.55 -5.83 3.14
CA ALA A 302 -13.02 -5.57 4.50
C ALA A 302 -12.42 -4.29 5.11
N HIS A 303 -11.16 -3.96 4.79
CA HIS A 303 -10.50 -2.70 5.17
C HIS A 303 -11.25 -1.49 4.61
N GLU A 304 -11.50 -1.48 3.29
CA GLU A 304 -12.24 -0.39 2.65
C GLU A 304 -13.71 -0.30 3.12
N MET A 305 -14.31 -1.42 3.48
CA MET A 305 -15.62 -1.45 4.13
C MET A 305 -15.59 -0.85 5.53
N ALA A 306 -14.57 -1.14 6.34
CA ALA A 306 -14.43 -0.55 7.67
C ALA A 306 -14.30 0.98 7.60
N HIS A 307 -13.65 1.50 6.55
CA HIS A 307 -13.53 2.94 6.33
C HIS A 307 -14.87 3.67 6.15
N GLN A 308 -15.94 2.96 5.77
CA GLN A 308 -17.28 3.54 5.70
C GLN A 308 -17.76 4.05 7.07
N TRP A 309 -17.15 3.60 8.17
CA TRP A 309 -17.30 4.18 9.50
C TRP A 309 -16.06 5.01 9.91
N PHE A 310 -14.86 4.45 9.79
CA PHE A 310 -13.60 5.09 10.20
C PHE A 310 -12.93 5.84 9.05
N GLY A 311 -13.10 7.15 9.01
CA GLY A 311 -12.71 7.98 7.89
C GLY A 311 -13.92 8.64 7.26
N ASN A 312 -14.91 7.86 6.83
CA ASN A 312 -16.02 8.43 6.04
C ASN A 312 -17.08 9.10 6.92
N ILE A 313 -17.67 8.36 7.87
CA ILE A 313 -18.63 8.94 8.83
C ILE A 313 -17.91 9.96 9.71
N THR A 314 -16.79 9.58 10.32
CA THR A 314 -15.97 10.48 11.13
C THR A 314 -14.57 10.55 10.53
N THR A 315 -14.13 11.75 10.14
CA THR A 315 -12.80 12.00 9.56
C THR A 315 -11.90 12.67 10.60
N PRO A 316 -10.57 12.47 10.60
CA PRO A 316 -9.69 13.28 11.41
C PRO A 316 -9.83 14.78 11.04
N ARG A 317 -9.57 15.67 12.00
CA ARG A 317 -9.51 17.12 11.70
C ARG A 317 -8.30 17.49 10.84
N TRP A 318 -7.19 16.79 11.06
CA TRP A 318 -5.96 16.97 10.30
C TRP A 318 -5.22 15.65 10.19
N TRP A 319 -4.28 15.57 9.24
CA TRP A 319 -3.60 14.33 8.89
C TRP A 319 -2.65 13.80 9.97
N ASP A 320 -2.39 14.55 11.05
CA ASP A 320 -1.63 14.06 12.20
C ASP A 320 -2.37 13.00 13.04
N ASP A 321 -3.68 12.88 12.84
CA ASP A 321 -4.55 11.85 13.40
C ASP A 321 -5.03 10.84 12.34
N LEU A 322 -4.32 10.69 11.22
CA LEU A 322 -4.65 9.75 10.14
C LEU A 322 -4.82 8.31 10.63
N TRP A 323 -4.09 7.91 11.68
CA TRP A 323 -4.20 6.60 12.30
C TRP A 323 -5.64 6.26 12.77
N LEU A 324 -6.46 7.27 13.11
CA LEU A 324 -7.87 7.07 13.46
C LEU A 324 -8.66 6.39 12.34
N ASN A 325 -8.23 6.58 11.09
CA ASN A 325 -8.79 5.90 9.93
C ASN A 325 -8.04 4.59 9.69
N GLU A 326 -6.75 4.69 9.34
CA GLU A 326 -6.00 3.58 8.76
C GLU A 326 -5.75 2.45 9.76
N SER A 327 -5.42 2.77 11.02
CA SER A 327 -5.19 1.74 12.03
C SER A 327 -6.46 0.98 12.36
N PHE A 328 -7.59 1.69 12.43
CA PHE A 328 -8.89 1.07 12.71
C PHE A 328 -9.37 0.23 11.54
N ALA A 329 -9.27 0.74 10.32
CA ALA A 329 -9.62 0.01 9.12
C ALA A 329 -8.76 -1.25 8.95
N GLU A 330 -7.45 -1.17 9.22
CA GLU A 330 -6.54 -2.31 9.15
C GLU A 330 -6.92 -3.36 10.22
N TYR A 331 -7.11 -2.94 11.47
CA TYR A 331 -7.49 -3.85 12.56
C TYR A 331 -8.84 -4.54 12.28
N MET A 332 -9.83 -3.75 11.88
CA MET A 332 -11.19 -4.23 11.61
C MET A 332 -11.25 -5.08 10.35
N GLY A 333 -10.49 -4.74 9.31
CA GLY A 333 -10.40 -5.52 8.08
C GLY A 333 -9.92 -6.95 8.34
N VAL A 334 -8.85 -7.12 9.11
CA VAL A 334 -8.35 -8.45 9.49
C VAL A 334 -9.30 -9.16 10.46
N ARG A 335 -9.79 -8.45 11.49
CA ARG A 335 -10.70 -9.01 12.51
C ARG A 335 -11.99 -9.53 11.89
N VAL A 336 -12.65 -8.75 11.05
CA VAL A 336 -13.93 -9.11 10.42
C VAL A 336 -13.72 -10.21 9.39
N THR A 337 -12.68 -10.11 8.55
CA THR A 337 -12.36 -11.18 7.59
C THR A 337 -12.22 -12.53 8.30
N ALA A 338 -11.42 -12.58 9.37
CA ALA A 338 -11.20 -13.81 10.15
C ALA A 338 -12.46 -14.32 10.87
N ALA A 339 -13.39 -13.41 11.23
CA ALA A 339 -14.55 -13.77 12.04
C ALA A 339 -15.73 -14.30 11.22
N VAL A 340 -15.96 -13.78 10.01
CA VAL A 340 -17.23 -14.03 9.28
C VAL A 340 -17.08 -14.56 7.85
N THR A 341 -15.86 -14.60 7.31
CA THR A 341 -15.62 -15.15 5.97
C THR A 341 -15.02 -16.57 6.04
N GLU A 342 -14.77 -17.20 4.90
CA GLU A 342 -14.05 -18.48 4.84
C GLU A 342 -12.54 -18.38 5.16
N TYR A 343 -12.04 -17.17 5.41
CA TYR A 343 -10.64 -16.84 5.63
C TYR A 343 -10.33 -16.64 7.12
N ASP A 344 -10.62 -17.65 7.94
CA ASP A 344 -10.33 -17.66 9.39
C ASP A 344 -8.82 -17.57 9.70
N ASP A 345 -7.99 -17.86 8.72
CA ASP A 345 -6.54 -17.76 8.70
C ASP A 345 -5.98 -16.35 8.38
N ALA A 346 -6.83 -15.32 8.25
CA ALA A 346 -6.39 -13.95 7.93
C ALA A 346 -5.34 -13.38 8.93
N TRP A 347 -5.40 -13.76 10.20
CA TRP A 347 -4.39 -13.34 11.19
C TRP A 347 -3.00 -13.94 10.93
N VAL A 348 -2.94 -15.17 10.42
CA VAL A 348 -1.69 -15.83 10.01
C VAL A 348 -1.08 -15.07 8.84
N GLN A 349 -1.90 -14.72 7.87
CA GLN A 349 -1.45 -13.91 6.74
C GLN A 349 -0.95 -12.53 7.16
N ASN A 350 -1.69 -11.85 8.05
CA ASN A 350 -1.29 -10.57 8.62
C ASN A 350 0.10 -10.67 9.29
N SER A 351 0.36 -11.76 10.02
CA SER A 351 1.64 -12.05 10.66
C SER A 351 2.78 -12.20 9.64
N PHE A 352 2.58 -12.95 8.55
CA PHE A 352 3.61 -13.12 7.52
C PHE A 352 3.92 -11.83 6.74
N ALA A 353 2.89 -11.01 6.50
CA ALA A 353 2.97 -9.86 5.58
C ALA A 353 3.13 -8.52 6.32
N ARG A 354 2.15 -8.16 7.15
CA ARG A 354 1.97 -6.80 7.67
C ARG A 354 2.83 -6.53 8.89
N ARG A 355 3.00 -7.50 9.79
CA ARG A 355 3.84 -7.35 11.00
C ARG A 355 5.26 -6.93 10.67
N GLN A 356 5.91 -7.67 9.76
CA GLN A 356 7.30 -7.39 9.37
C GLN A 356 7.42 -6.05 8.62
N TRP A 357 6.48 -5.74 7.73
CA TRP A 357 6.46 -4.46 7.02
C TRP A 357 6.41 -3.27 8.01
N GLY A 358 5.53 -3.33 9.00
CA GLY A 358 5.44 -2.30 10.03
C GLY A 358 6.68 -2.23 10.93
N LEU A 359 7.25 -3.36 11.34
CA LEU A 359 8.48 -3.36 12.14
C LEU A 359 9.68 -2.77 11.40
N VAL A 360 9.80 -3.03 10.10
CA VAL A 360 10.86 -2.44 9.28
C VAL A 360 10.62 -0.93 9.16
N ALA A 361 9.39 -0.50 8.89
CA ALA A 361 9.03 0.92 8.79
C ALA A 361 9.35 1.68 10.10
N ASP A 362 8.93 1.15 11.25
CA ASP A 362 9.13 1.74 12.58
C ASP A 362 10.60 1.76 13.04
N GLN A 363 11.52 1.16 12.27
CA GLN A 363 12.96 1.16 12.56
C GLN A 363 13.79 1.97 11.56
N ARG A 364 13.16 2.55 10.53
CA ARG A 364 13.82 3.40 9.54
C ARG A 364 14.17 4.77 10.12
N PRO A 365 15.11 5.52 9.52
CA PRO A 365 15.37 6.90 9.90
C PRO A 365 14.15 7.82 9.73
N SER A 366 13.22 7.46 8.84
CA SER A 366 11.95 8.17 8.64
C SER A 366 10.84 7.79 9.63
N THR A 367 11.15 7.01 10.67
CA THR A 367 10.18 6.60 11.68
C THR A 367 9.45 7.81 12.30
N HIS A 368 8.19 7.60 12.67
CA HIS A 368 7.37 8.59 13.35
C HIS A 368 6.46 7.93 14.40
N SER A 369 5.79 8.74 15.22
CA SER A 369 4.76 8.27 16.14
C SER A 369 3.48 7.91 15.37
N VAL A 370 2.64 7.03 15.94
CA VAL A 370 1.36 6.64 15.32
C VAL A 370 0.38 7.81 15.32
N ALA A 371 0.35 8.57 16.41
CA ALA A 371 -0.49 9.76 16.59
C ALA A 371 0.36 10.99 16.87
N GLY A 372 -0.16 12.17 16.53
CA GLY A 372 0.46 13.44 16.91
C GLY A 372 1.87 13.63 16.35
N ASN A 373 2.14 13.07 15.17
CA ASN A 373 3.42 13.15 14.45
C ASN A 373 3.81 14.59 14.03
N GLY A 374 2.90 15.57 14.21
CA GLY A 374 3.20 16.98 14.05
C GLY A 374 3.26 17.46 12.60
N GLU A 375 2.66 16.73 11.67
CA GLU A 375 2.69 17.06 10.24
C GLU A 375 2.19 18.48 9.96
N GLU A 376 3.08 19.32 9.45
CA GLU A 376 2.82 20.74 9.18
C GLU A 376 2.12 20.95 7.83
N ASP A 377 2.24 20.00 6.91
CA ASP A 377 1.67 20.07 5.57
C ASP A 377 1.19 18.70 5.04
N ALA A 378 0.27 18.74 4.07
CA ALA A 378 -0.35 17.55 3.51
C ALA A 378 0.64 16.63 2.76
N LEU A 379 1.67 17.16 2.08
CA LEU A 379 2.62 16.32 1.33
C LEU A 379 3.52 15.50 2.26
N ALA A 380 3.89 16.08 3.41
CA ALA A 380 4.62 15.37 4.44
C ALA A 380 3.75 14.30 5.10
N ALA A 381 2.48 14.60 5.38
CA ALA A 381 1.53 13.63 5.90
C ALA A 381 1.25 12.44 4.94
N LEU A 382 1.30 12.66 3.62
CA LEU A 382 1.18 11.59 2.61
C LEU A 382 2.26 10.50 2.80
N GLN A 383 3.41 10.87 3.34
CA GLN A 383 4.49 9.91 3.55
C GLN A 383 4.24 8.99 4.76
N ASN A 384 3.26 9.31 5.61
CA ASN A 384 2.90 8.52 6.79
C ASN A 384 1.85 7.45 6.49
N PHE A 385 1.43 7.30 5.23
CA PHE A 385 0.71 6.12 4.74
C PHE A 385 1.66 4.93 4.59
N ASP A 386 2.20 4.46 5.72
CA ASP A 386 3.23 3.44 5.79
C ASP A 386 2.96 2.38 6.88
N GLY A 387 3.93 1.50 7.10
CA GLY A 387 3.79 0.39 8.05
C GLY A 387 3.48 0.80 9.50
N ILE A 388 3.70 2.06 9.87
CA ILE A 388 3.45 2.58 11.21
C ILE A 388 1.95 2.88 11.37
N SER A 389 1.36 3.67 10.47
CA SER A 389 -0.07 4.05 10.57
C SER A 389 -1.02 2.86 10.35
N TYR A 390 -0.59 1.86 9.60
CA TYR A 390 -1.37 0.64 9.36
C TYR A 390 -1.04 -0.44 10.41
N ALA A 391 0.12 -1.09 10.29
CA ALA A 391 0.41 -2.31 11.05
C ALA A 391 0.70 -2.06 12.54
N LYS A 392 1.51 -1.04 12.89
CA LYS A 392 1.76 -0.70 14.31
C LYS A 392 0.49 -0.24 14.99
N GLY A 393 -0.22 0.72 14.38
CA GLY A 393 -1.48 1.23 14.92
C GLY A 393 -2.54 0.15 15.07
N SER A 394 -2.71 -0.74 14.09
CA SER A 394 -3.60 -1.91 14.18
C SER A 394 -3.23 -2.85 15.33
N SER A 395 -1.94 -3.15 15.51
CA SER A 395 -1.45 -3.98 16.63
C SER A 395 -1.70 -3.32 17.99
N ILE A 396 -1.54 -1.99 18.09
CA ILE A 396 -1.85 -1.22 19.30
C ILE A 396 -3.35 -1.26 19.60
N LEU A 397 -4.21 -1.13 18.58
CA LEU A 397 -5.67 -1.24 18.75
C LEU A 397 -6.10 -2.65 19.16
N LYS A 398 -5.50 -3.70 18.59
CA LYS A 398 -5.70 -5.09 19.01
C LYS A 398 -5.34 -5.29 20.48
N GLN A 399 -4.19 -4.77 20.92
CA GLN A 399 -3.76 -4.80 22.32
C GLN A 399 -4.73 -4.03 23.23
N LEU A 400 -5.17 -2.85 22.80
CA LEU A 400 -6.11 -2.04 23.55
C LEU A 400 -7.47 -2.74 23.69
N ALA A 401 -7.99 -3.33 22.62
CA ALA A 401 -9.24 -4.09 22.65
C ALA A 401 -9.14 -5.29 23.61
N ALA A 402 -8.02 -6.02 23.58
CA ALA A 402 -7.77 -7.13 24.52
C ALA A 402 -7.73 -6.65 25.98
N ARG A 403 -7.11 -5.50 26.24
CA ARG A 403 -7.00 -4.91 27.58
C ARG A 403 -8.34 -4.37 28.12
N LEU A 404 -9.11 -3.68 27.28
CA LEU A 404 -10.39 -3.07 27.69
C LEU A 404 -11.52 -4.11 27.75
N GLY A 405 -11.40 -5.19 26.99
CA GLY A 405 -12.51 -6.10 26.69
C GLY A 405 -13.39 -5.55 25.57
N ASP A 406 -13.91 -6.45 24.75
CA ASP A 406 -14.66 -6.12 23.53
C ASP A 406 -15.89 -5.23 23.78
N GLU A 407 -16.59 -5.41 24.90
CA GLU A 407 -17.79 -4.64 25.24
C GLU A 407 -17.47 -3.14 25.40
N VAL A 408 -16.49 -2.81 26.25
CA VAL A 408 -16.06 -1.43 26.51
C VAL A 408 -15.41 -0.81 25.28
N PHE A 409 -14.59 -1.60 24.56
CA PHE A 409 -13.93 -1.14 23.34
C PHE A 409 -14.96 -0.73 22.28
N LEU A 410 -15.95 -1.59 22.00
CA LEU A 410 -16.97 -1.32 21.01
C LEU A 410 -17.95 -0.22 21.45
N GLU A 411 -18.32 -0.14 22.74
CA GLU A 411 -19.17 0.93 23.24
C GLU A 411 -18.54 2.31 23.01
N GLY A 412 -17.25 2.48 23.30
CA GLY A 412 -16.57 3.75 23.02
C GLY A 412 -16.43 4.06 21.53
N VAL A 413 -16.22 3.05 20.68
CA VAL A 413 -16.25 3.22 19.22
C VAL A 413 -17.62 3.70 18.74
N ARG A 414 -18.71 3.08 19.21
CA ARG A 414 -20.09 3.47 18.87
C ARG A 414 -20.41 4.90 19.31
N ASP A 415 -20.00 5.25 20.54
CA ASP A 415 -20.17 6.61 21.07
C ASP A 415 -19.40 7.64 20.22
N HIS A 416 -18.16 7.33 19.82
CA HIS A 416 -17.35 8.19 18.96
C HIS A 416 -18.01 8.41 17.59
N LEU A 417 -18.35 7.33 16.88
CA LEU A 417 -18.98 7.41 15.55
C LEU A 417 -20.34 8.13 15.59
N THR A 418 -21.11 7.96 16.66
CA THR A 418 -22.41 8.62 16.82
C THR A 418 -22.27 10.12 17.07
N ARG A 419 -21.35 10.53 17.95
CA ARG A 419 -21.17 11.95 18.32
C ARG A 419 -20.57 12.79 17.20
N HIS A 420 -19.69 12.19 16.40
CA HIS A 420 -18.95 12.87 15.34
C HIS A 420 -19.47 12.53 13.95
N ARG A 421 -20.70 11.99 13.86
CA ARG A 421 -21.32 11.53 12.61
C ARG A 421 -21.37 12.65 11.56
N PHE A 422 -20.73 12.41 10.42
CA PHE A 422 -20.52 13.35 9.31
C PHE A 422 -19.75 14.62 9.66
N GLY A 423 -18.99 14.58 10.74
CA GLY A 423 -18.08 15.63 11.15
C GLY A 423 -16.64 15.13 11.21
N ASN A 424 -15.86 15.83 12.03
CA ASN A 424 -14.45 15.53 12.26
C ASN A 424 -14.17 15.32 13.74
N ALA A 425 -13.13 14.55 14.04
CA ALA A 425 -12.70 14.26 15.41
C ALA A 425 -11.17 14.22 15.54
N THR A 426 -10.71 14.22 16.78
CA THR A 426 -9.29 14.09 17.17
C THR A 426 -9.10 12.82 18.00
N MET A 427 -7.85 12.43 18.23
CA MET A 427 -7.51 11.34 19.17
C MET A 427 -8.16 11.54 20.55
N HIS A 428 -8.19 12.77 21.05
CA HIS A 428 -8.75 13.09 22.37
C HIS A 428 -10.27 12.84 22.40
N ASP A 429 -10.98 13.17 21.32
CA ASP A 429 -12.42 12.92 21.19
C ASP A 429 -12.75 11.41 21.25
N LEU A 430 -11.87 10.56 20.69
CA LEU A 430 -11.97 9.10 20.78
C LEU A 430 -11.73 8.60 22.22
N PHE A 431 -10.68 9.09 22.90
CA PHE A 431 -10.41 8.72 24.29
C PHE A 431 -11.51 9.14 25.25
N ASP A 432 -12.12 10.30 25.02
CA ASP A 432 -13.27 10.75 25.78
C ASP A 432 -14.46 9.80 25.61
N SER A 433 -14.61 9.20 24.42
CA SER A 433 -15.67 8.23 24.12
C SER A 433 -15.44 6.91 24.86
N TRP A 434 -14.22 6.37 24.86
CA TRP A 434 -13.91 5.20 25.69
C TRP A 434 -13.96 5.48 27.19
N THR A 435 -13.60 6.69 27.63
CA THR A 435 -13.72 7.08 29.04
C THR A 435 -15.18 7.07 29.49
N ARG A 436 -16.11 7.53 28.64
CA ARG A 436 -17.55 7.42 28.89
C ARG A 436 -18.05 5.97 28.92
N ALA A 437 -17.45 5.09 28.12
CA ALA A 437 -17.70 3.64 28.14
C ALA A 437 -17.07 2.91 29.35
N GLY A 438 -16.38 3.62 30.24
CA GLY A 438 -15.82 3.06 31.47
C GLY A 438 -14.34 2.68 31.42
N ALA A 439 -13.62 3.03 30.34
CA ALA A 439 -12.18 2.86 30.25
C ALA A 439 -11.40 3.98 30.97
N GLY A 440 -10.10 3.76 31.20
CA GLY A 440 -9.22 4.77 31.79
C GLY A 440 -7.73 4.46 31.57
N GLY A 441 -6.86 5.38 31.97
CA GLY A 441 -5.41 5.23 31.84
C GLY A 441 -4.84 5.61 30.46
N PHE A 442 -5.58 6.38 29.66
CA PHE A 442 -5.18 6.78 28.31
C PHE A 442 -3.95 7.69 28.27
N ASP A 443 -3.70 8.49 29.30
CA ASP A 443 -2.50 9.33 29.34
C ASP A 443 -1.20 8.52 29.29
N ALA A 444 -1.12 7.42 30.06
CA ALA A 444 0.03 6.54 30.07
C ALA A 444 0.12 5.74 28.76
N PHE A 445 -1.00 5.14 28.35
CA PHE A 445 -1.10 4.37 27.12
C PHE A 445 -0.70 5.20 25.88
N SER A 446 -1.19 6.44 25.78
CA SER A 446 -0.87 7.33 24.67
C SER A 446 0.62 7.66 24.60
N ARG A 447 1.24 8.02 25.74
CA ARG A 447 2.69 8.28 25.82
C ARG A 447 3.52 7.06 25.43
N GLU A 448 3.15 5.88 25.91
CA GLU A 448 3.89 4.65 25.64
C GLU A 448 3.77 4.22 24.17
N TRP A 449 2.56 4.25 23.60
CA TRP A 449 2.28 3.56 22.35
C TRP A 449 1.98 4.44 21.16
N LEU A 450 1.29 5.57 21.37
CA LEU A 450 0.75 6.36 20.26
C LEU A 450 1.64 7.53 19.88
N VAL A 451 2.14 8.29 20.86
CA VAL A 451 2.93 9.52 20.60
C VAL A 451 4.45 9.31 20.67
N THR A 452 4.92 8.05 20.73
CA THR A 452 6.36 7.72 20.69
C THR A 452 6.71 6.79 19.53
N ALA A 453 7.72 7.18 18.74
CA ALA A 453 8.21 6.43 17.59
C ALA A 453 9.10 5.24 17.99
N GLY A 454 9.32 4.31 17.07
CA GLY A 454 10.22 3.18 17.24
C GLY A 454 9.66 2.03 18.10
N PRO A 455 10.01 0.76 17.79
CA PRO A 455 9.68 -0.38 18.65
C PRO A 455 10.75 -0.56 19.74
N ASP A 456 10.33 -1.12 20.88
CA ASP A 456 11.29 -1.68 21.82
C ASP A 456 11.93 -2.94 21.22
N ARG A 457 13.20 -3.19 21.55
CA ARG A 457 13.88 -4.43 21.22
C ARG A 457 13.85 -5.38 22.40
N LEU A 458 13.40 -6.61 22.17
CA LEU A 458 13.33 -7.66 23.19
C LEU A 458 14.32 -8.77 22.84
N GLN A 459 15.22 -9.08 23.76
CA GLN A 459 16.28 -10.07 23.55
C GLN A 459 16.49 -10.93 24.80
N LEU A 460 16.63 -12.25 24.60
CA LEU A 460 16.93 -13.17 25.69
C LEU A 460 18.41 -13.12 26.07
N ASP A 461 18.70 -12.86 27.35
CA ASP A 461 20.00 -13.11 27.98
C ASP A 461 19.96 -14.47 28.69
N ARG A 462 20.35 -15.53 27.97
CA ARG A 462 20.39 -16.89 28.53
C ARG A 462 21.29 -17.02 29.74
N SER A 463 22.36 -16.23 29.83
CA SER A 463 23.34 -16.34 30.91
C SER A 463 22.79 -15.85 32.24
N ALA A 464 21.91 -14.85 32.17
CA ALA A 464 21.21 -14.30 33.32
C ALA A 464 19.83 -14.97 33.57
N GLY A 465 19.27 -15.64 32.56
CA GLY A 465 17.89 -16.14 32.62
C GLY A 465 16.88 -14.99 32.60
N GLU A 466 17.14 -13.98 31.77
CA GLU A 466 16.37 -12.74 31.73
C GLU A 466 16.03 -12.34 30.30
N LEU A 467 14.83 -11.81 30.11
CA LEU A 467 14.44 -11.07 28.92
C LEU A 467 14.85 -9.60 29.12
N VAL A 468 15.59 -9.05 28.16
CA VAL A 468 16.11 -7.68 28.19
C VAL A 468 15.32 -6.81 27.20
N ARG A 469 14.76 -5.71 27.70
CA ARG A 469 14.07 -4.68 26.93
C ARG A 469 14.99 -3.50 26.69
N THR A 470 15.25 -3.18 25.43
CA THR A 470 15.99 -1.98 25.02
C THR A 470 15.04 -1.01 24.30
N PRO A 471 14.75 0.18 24.85
CA PRO A 471 13.94 1.18 24.16
C PRO A 471 14.70 1.77 22.95
N PRO A 472 14.00 2.34 21.95
CA PRO A 472 14.65 3.00 20.82
C PRO A 472 15.43 4.24 21.29
N ALA A 473 16.67 4.38 20.81
CA ALA A 473 17.63 5.37 21.35
C ALA A 473 17.20 6.83 21.14
N ASP A 474 16.67 7.15 19.95
CA ASP A 474 16.26 8.50 19.59
C ASP A 474 14.86 8.87 20.13
N HIS A 475 14.09 7.87 20.56
CA HIS A 475 12.69 8.02 21.01
C HIS A 475 12.38 7.17 22.25
N PRO A 476 13.12 7.33 23.37
CA PRO A 476 12.99 6.44 24.51
C PRO A 476 11.56 6.45 25.08
N ALA A 477 10.98 5.26 25.21
CA ALA A 477 9.69 5.01 25.87
C ALA A 477 9.85 3.96 26.96
N ASP A 478 9.09 4.10 28.04
CA ASP A 478 9.01 3.09 29.10
C ASP A 478 7.75 2.24 28.89
N ARG A 479 7.80 1.35 27.88
CA ARG A 479 6.66 0.52 27.48
C ARG A 479 6.52 -0.69 28.39
N SER A 480 5.29 -0.97 28.79
CA SER A 480 4.93 -2.25 29.41
C SER A 480 4.47 -3.24 28.34
N HIS A 481 5.09 -4.41 28.26
CA HIS A 481 4.69 -5.45 27.32
C HIS A 481 4.07 -6.64 28.06
N SER A 482 2.86 -7.03 27.64
CA SER A 482 2.24 -8.31 27.99
C SER A 482 2.38 -9.22 26.79
N LEU A 483 3.13 -10.31 26.92
CA LEU A 483 3.47 -11.20 25.80
C LEU A 483 3.62 -12.65 26.22
N ARG A 484 3.70 -13.56 25.24
CA ARG A 484 4.04 -14.97 25.49
C ARG A 484 5.43 -15.32 24.97
N LEU A 485 6.18 -16.08 25.77
CA LEU A 485 7.36 -16.81 25.31
C LEU A 485 6.94 -18.21 24.86
N ALA A 486 7.52 -18.69 23.75
CA ALA A 486 7.39 -20.10 23.37
C ALA A 486 8.70 -20.83 23.54
N THR A 487 8.66 -21.98 24.22
CA THR A 487 9.83 -22.83 24.45
C THR A 487 9.63 -24.23 23.89
N ALA A 488 10.69 -24.85 23.36
CA ALA A 488 10.63 -26.23 22.87
C ALA A 488 11.99 -26.94 23.01
N PRO A 489 12.05 -28.20 23.47
CA PRO A 489 13.27 -29.00 23.39
C PRO A 489 13.55 -29.40 21.94
N ALA A 490 14.77 -29.81 21.63
CA ALA A 490 15.12 -30.32 20.30
C ALA A 490 14.15 -31.42 19.82
N GLY A 491 13.40 -31.16 18.74
CA GLY A 491 12.40 -32.10 18.20
C GLY A 491 11.11 -32.24 19.03
N GLY A 492 10.92 -31.43 20.07
CA GLY A 492 9.71 -31.40 20.89
C GLY A 492 8.60 -30.52 20.31
N ALA A 493 7.58 -30.26 21.14
CA ALA A 493 6.49 -29.34 20.85
C ALA A 493 6.69 -28.01 21.58
N TRP A 494 6.09 -26.93 21.04
CA TRP A 494 6.12 -25.61 21.65
C TRP A 494 5.18 -25.51 22.85
N THR A 495 5.67 -24.90 23.93
CA THR A 495 4.89 -24.54 25.12
C THR A 495 4.97 -23.04 25.35
N GLY A 496 3.81 -22.40 25.58
CA GLY A 496 3.70 -20.96 25.82
C GLY A 496 3.71 -20.61 27.31
N THR A 497 4.39 -19.52 27.67
CA THR A 497 4.40 -18.93 29.03
C THR A 497 4.14 -17.43 28.94
N ASP A 498 3.17 -16.93 29.69
CA ASP A 498 2.87 -15.49 29.79
C ASP A 498 3.99 -14.75 30.55
N VAL A 499 4.38 -13.59 30.05
CA VAL A 499 5.44 -12.74 30.61
C VAL A 499 5.02 -11.27 30.56
N GLU A 500 5.19 -10.58 31.69
CA GLU A 500 4.99 -9.14 31.82
C GLU A 500 6.34 -8.42 31.91
N VAL A 501 6.67 -7.63 30.90
CA VAL A 501 7.90 -6.84 30.82
C VAL A 501 7.59 -5.39 31.17
N THR A 502 7.84 -5.02 32.42
CA THR A 502 7.60 -3.67 32.95
C THR A 502 8.88 -2.87 33.19
N GLY A 503 10.04 -3.50 33.08
CA GLY A 503 11.35 -2.86 33.24
C GLY A 503 12.38 -3.33 32.22
N GLU A 504 13.62 -2.86 32.35
CA GLU A 504 14.72 -3.20 31.44
C GLU A 504 15.04 -4.70 31.43
N ARG A 505 14.90 -5.39 32.56
CA ARG A 505 15.22 -6.81 32.71
C ARG A 505 14.07 -7.52 33.40
N THR A 506 13.63 -8.64 32.84
CA THR A 506 12.54 -9.46 33.36
C THR A 506 13.02 -10.90 33.50
N PRO A 507 13.02 -11.49 34.71
CA PRO A 507 13.38 -12.90 34.89
C PRO A 507 12.45 -13.83 34.11
N VAL A 508 13.03 -14.80 33.42
CA VAL A 508 12.30 -15.79 32.62
C VAL A 508 12.90 -17.18 32.80
N GLU A 509 12.06 -18.22 32.79
CA GLU A 509 12.54 -19.60 32.87
C GLU A 509 12.96 -20.09 31.48
N VAL A 510 14.24 -20.41 31.32
CA VAL A 510 14.80 -20.97 30.08
C VAL A 510 15.36 -22.36 30.37
N PRO A 511 14.64 -23.43 29.99
CA PRO A 511 15.17 -24.77 30.15
C PRO A 511 16.44 -24.97 29.30
N GLU A 512 17.42 -25.70 29.85
CA GLU A 512 18.67 -25.99 29.15
C GLU A 512 18.39 -26.74 27.83
N GLY A 513 19.09 -26.36 26.76
CA GLY A 513 18.94 -26.98 25.43
C GLY A 513 17.60 -26.76 24.73
N HIS A 514 16.77 -25.83 25.21
CA HIS A 514 15.50 -25.47 24.57
C HIS A 514 15.65 -24.25 23.66
N ALA A 515 14.94 -24.29 22.53
CA ALA A 515 14.62 -23.13 21.72
C ALA A 515 13.68 -22.19 22.49
N VAL A 516 13.84 -20.88 22.30
CA VAL A 516 13.00 -19.84 22.89
C VAL A 516 12.66 -18.79 21.84
N LEU A 517 11.38 -18.58 21.59
CA LEU A 517 10.87 -17.47 20.77
C LEU A 517 10.16 -16.47 21.67
N VAL A 518 10.41 -15.18 21.41
CA VAL A 518 9.79 -14.07 22.13
C VAL A 518 8.62 -13.54 21.30
N ASP A 519 7.42 -13.54 21.89
CA ASP A 519 6.18 -13.04 21.28
C ASP A 519 5.83 -13.66 19.89
N PRO A 520 5.91 -14.99 19.69
CA PRO A 520 5.63 -15.58 18.38
C PRO A 520 4.15 -15.51 17.98
N TRP A 521 3.24 -15.16 18.91
CA TRP A 521 1.81 -14.97 18.64
C TRP A 521 1.39 -13.50 18.51
N GLU A 522 2.34 -12.56 18.55
CA GLU A 522 2.12 -11.13 18.32
C GLU A 522 1.07 -10.54 19.28
N ASP A 523 1.30 -10.79 20.57
CA ASP A 523 0.55 -10.22 21.68
C ASP A 523 0.99 -8.77 21.95
N THR A 524 2.21 -8.38 21.52
CA THR A 524 2.71 -7.01 21.65
C THR A 524 3.36 -6.46 20.37
N TRP A 525 3.79 -5.19 20.42
CA TRP A 525 4.57 -4.54 19.37
C TRP A 525 6.01 -4.30 19.81
N ALA A 526 6.89 -5.22 19.43
CA ALA A 526 8.33 -5.12 19.67
C ALA A 526 9.15 -5.80 18.55
N ALA A 527 10.41 -5.41 18.42
CA ALA A 527 11.41 -6.12 17.63
C ALA A 527 12.02 -7.25 18.46
N CYS A 528 11.49 -8.47 18.28
CA CYS A 528 11.90 -9.66 19.02
C CYS A 528 13.08 -10.37 18.34
N LEU A 529 14.21 -10.49 19.03
CA LEU A 529 15.41 -11.12 18.47
C LEU A 529 15.49 -12.60 18.81
N VAL A 530 15.79 -13.43 17.81
CA VAL A 530 16.15 -14.83 17.98
C VAL A 530 17.62 -14.96 18.40
N ASP A 531 17.91 -15.85 19.33
CA ASP A 531 19.29 -16.15 19.74
C ASP A 531 19.88 -17.36 19.00
N GLY A 532 21.21 -17.47 19.02
CA GLY A 532 21.95 -18.52 18.31
C GLY A 532 21.48 -19.95 18.64
N PRO A 533 21.39 -20.35 19.93
CA PRO A 533 20.92 -21.69 20.29
C PRO A 533 19.50 -21.99 19.82
N THR A 534 18.60 -21.01 19.77
CA THR A 534 17.27 -21.19 19.17
C THR A 534 17.40 -21.40 17.68
N LEU A 535 18.14 -20.52 16.98
CA LEU A 535 18.33 -20.57 15.54
C LEU A 535 18.83 -21.94 15.06
N ASP A 536 19.79 -22.53 15.76
CA ASP A 536 20.34 -23.86 15.45
C ASP A 536 19.29 -24.99 15.54
N LEU A 537 18.26 -24.83 16.38
CA LEU A 537 17.20 -25.82 16.58
C LEU A 537 16.00 -25.62 15.64
N LEU A 538 15.84 -24.44 15.05
CA LEU A 538 14.67 -24.09 14.24
C LEU A 538 14.46 -25.00 13.02
N PRO A 539 15.48 -25.41 12.23
CA PRO A 539 15.27 -26.30 11.09
C PRO A 539 14.64 -27.65 11.49
N GLY A 540 14.97 -28.17 12.68
CA GLY A 540 14.33 -29.38 13.20
C GLY A 540 12.91 -29.12 13.71
N LEU A 541 12.72 -28.02 14.45
CA LEU A 541 11.44 -27.68 15.08
C LEU A 541 10.36 -27.29 14.06
N VAL A 542 10.72 -26.55 13.01
CA VAL A 542 9.76 -26.08 12.01
C VAL A 542 9.05 -27.24 11.32
N THR A 543 9.74 -28.36 11.09
CA THR A 543 9.18 -29.58 10.47
C THR A 543 8.10 -30.27 11.30
N ARG A 544 7.97 -29.90 12.58
CA ARG A 544 7.04 -30.49 13.55
C ARG A 544 6.05 -29.46 14.10
N THR A 545 6.12 -28.21 13.63
CA THR A 545 5.30 -27.11 14.13
C THR A 545 3.98 -27.04 13.35
N GLU A 546 2.91 -27.54 13.96
CA GLU A 546 1.58 -27.58 13.34
C GLU A 546 0.89 -26.20 13.35
N ASP A 547 1.07 -25.41 14.41
CA ASP A 547 0.48 -24.08 14.56
C ASP A 547 1.04 -23.11 13.50
N PRO A 548 0.21 -22.61 12.56
CA PRO A 548 0.66 -21.67 11.54
C PRO A 548 1.09 -20.31 12.11
N MET A 549 0.50 -19.83 13.20
CA MET A 549 0.94 -18.60 13.87
C MET A 549 2.35 -18.78 14.44
N MET A 550 2.64 -19.93 15.04
CA MET A 550 3.99 -20.25 15.51
C MET A 550 5.02 -20.26 14.37
N ARG A 551 4.68 -20.82 13.20
CA ARG A 551 5.57 -20.78 12.02
C ARG A 551 5.80 -19.35 11.52
N ALA A 552 4.76 -18.51 11.50
CA ALA A 552 4.91 -17.10 11.17
C ALA A 552 5.79 -16.36 12.19
N GLY A 553 5.60 -16.63 13.49
CA GLY A 553 6.42 -16.14 14.59
C GLY A 553 7.90 -16.50 14.47
N ILE A 554 8.21 -17.76 14.10
CA ILE A 554 9.57 -18.21 13.78
C ILE A 554 10.20 -17.29 12.73
N TRP A 555 9.51 -17.09 11.60
CA TRP A 555 10.00 -16.24 10.52
C TRP A 555 10.11 -14.77 10.93
N ASN A 556 9.19 -14.26 11.76
CA ASN A 556 9.25 -12.88 12.25
C ASN A 556 10.44 -12.65 13.19
N SER A 557 10.77 -13.60 14.07
CA SER A 557 11.97 -13.51 14.91
C SER A 557 13.25 -13.60 14.07
N VAL A 558 13.29 -14.48 13.07
CA VAL A 558 14.44 -14.63 12.16
C VAL A 558 14.64 -13.37 11.30
N ARG A 559 13.57 -12.82 10.72
CA ARG A 559 13.63 -11.58 9.93
C ARG A 559 14.04 -10.39 10.79
N SER A 560 13.54 -10.29 12.02
CA SER A 560 13.97 -9.26 12.98
C SER A 560 15.45 -9.40 13.33
N GLY A 561 15.92 -10.60 13.67
CA GLY A 561 17.34 -10.87 13.92
C GLY A 561 18.23 -10.56 12.70
N PHE A 562 17.78 -10.89 11.50
CA PHE A 562 18.49 -10.58 10.25
C PHE A 562 18.59 -9.07 10.01
N HIS A 563 17.51 -8.32 10.27
CA HIS A 563 17.47 -6.85 10.18
C HIS A 563 18.47 -6.15 11.10
N HIS A 564 18.84 -6.79 12.21
CA HIS A 564 19.84 -6.32 13.17
C HIS A 564 21.23 -6.94 12.96
N ALA A 565 21.46 -7.68 11.88
CA ALA A 565 22.70 -8.41 11.64
C ALA A 565 23.09 -9.34 12.81
N GLU A 566 22.12 -10.03 13.40
CA GLU A 566 22.33 -11.05 14.45
C GLU A 566 22.12 -12.48 13.93
N VAL A 567 21.59 -12.64 12.72
CA VAL A 567 21.28 -13.95 12.11
C VAL A 567 22.17 -14.18 10.90
N ASP A 568 22.80 -15.36 10.86
CA ASP A 568 23.62 -15.82 9.74
C ASP A 568 22.75 -16.13 8.52
N PRO A 569 23.03 -15.54 7.33
CA PRO A 569 22.31 -15.86 6.10
C PRO A 569 22.27 -17.36 5.76
N ASP A 570 23.32 -18.12 6.06
CA ASP A 570 23.36 -19.56 5.77
C ASP A 570 22.36 -20.33 6.65
N ALA A 571 22.23 -19.95 7.92
CA ALA A 571 21.24 -20.53 8.83
C ALA A 571 19.79 -20.24 8.40
N VAL A 572 19.56 -19.07 7.77
CA VAL A 572 18.25 -18.75 7.16
C VAL A 572 17.94 -19.68 5.99
N VAL A 573 18.95 -20.00 5.16
CA VAL A 573 18.79 -20.95 4.05
C VAL A 573 18.52 -22.36 4.57
N ASP A 574 19.20 -22.78 5.64
CA ASP A 574 18.96 -24.07 6.30
C ASP A 574 17.53 -24.18 6.84
N LEU A 575 17.03 -23.13 7.48
CA LEU A 575 15.64 -23.06 7.93
C LEU A 575 14.66 -23.11 6.76
N ALA A 576 14.92 -22.34 5.69
CA ALA A 576 14.06 -22.30 4.52
C ALA A 576 13.97 -23.66 3.81
N GLU A 577 15.08 -24.38 3.67
CA GLU A 577 15.09 -25.73 3.08
C GLU A 577 14.25 -26.73 3.89
N ALA A 578 14.31 -26.65 5.22
CA ALA A 578 13.52 -27.51 6.10
C ALA A 578 12.03 -27.12 6.14
N TRP A 579 11.73 -25.83 6.02
CA TRP A 579 10.39 -25.26 6.11
C TRP A 579 9.55 -25.45 4.83
N LEU A 580 10.14 -25.22 3.65
CA LEU A 580 9.40 -25.26 2.38
C LEU A 580 8.55 -26.52 2.18
N PRO A 581 9.04 -27.75 2.45
CA PRO A 581 8.26 -28.97 2.24
C PRO A 581 7.11 -29.18 3.23
N VAL A 582 7.08 -28.46 4.35
CA VAL A 582 6.09 -28.63 5.43
C VAL A 582 5.15 -27.44 5.57
N GLU A 583 5.35 -26.35 4.82
CA GLU A 583 4.46 -25.21 4.90
C GLU A 583 3.06 -25.59 4.40
N SER A 584 2.05 -25.22 5.19
CA SER A 584 0.64 -25.43 4.91
C SER A 584 -0.14 -24.13 4.68
N GLN A 585 0.55 -22.98 4.68
CA GLN A 585 -0.01 -21.66 4.50
C GLN A 585 0.61 -20.96 3.29
N ASP A 586 -0.21 -20.65 2.29
CA ASP A 586 0.21 -19.93 1.08
C ASP A 586 0.90 -18.59 1.40
N ALA A 587 0.46 -17.88 2.45
CA ALA A 587 1.05 -16.62 2.87
C ALA A 587 2.55 -16.74 3.18
N GLY A 588 2.97 -17.86 3.78
CA GLY A 588 4.39 -18.13 4.02
C GLY A 588 5.17 -18.15 2.71
N LEU A 589 4.69 -18.88 1.69
CA LEU A 589 5.33 -18.94 0.37
C LEU A 589 5.31 -17.56 -0.32
N THR A 590 4.19 -16.86 -0.27
CA THR A 590 3.97 -15.56 -0.93
C THR A 590 4.86 -14.45 -0.38
N TYR A 591 5.11 -14.39 0.95
CA TYR A 591 5.84 -13.27 1.57
C TYR A 591 7.25 -13.63 2.02
N THR A 592 7.49 -14.85 2.50
CA THR A 592 8.81 -15.26 3.00
C THR A 592 9.76 -15.57 1.85
N THR A 593 9.31 -16.24 0.78
CA THR A 593 10.18 -16.61 -0.34
C THR A 593 10.77 -15.38 -1.04
N PRO A 594 10.00 -14.34 -1.43
CA PRO A 594 10.60 -13.16 -2.06
C PRO A 594 11.62 -12.46 -1.17
N TRP A 595 11.37 -12.40 0.15
CA TRP A 595 12.34 -11.88 1.11
C TRP A 595 13.62 -12.73 1.15
N LEU A 596 13.51 -14.07 1.18
CA LEU A 596 14.67 -14.97 1.12
C LEU A 596 15.53 -14.70 -0.12
N LEU A 597 14.90 -14.57 -1.29
CA LEU A 597 15.59 -14.38 -2.57
C LEU A 597 16.23 -12.98 -2.71
N ARG A 598 15.64 -11.95 -2.10
CA ARG A 598 16.16 -10.57 -2.12
C ARG A 598 17.25 -10.34 -1.06
N SER A 599 17.12 -10.97 0.10
CA SER A 599 17.90 -10.62 1.29
C SER A 599 18.86 -11.73 1.72
N ALA A 600 18.36 -12.93 2.05
CA ALA A 600 19.18 -13.98 2.66
C ALA A 600 20.06 -14.73 1.65
N VAL A 601 19.48 -15.21 0.55
CA VAL A 601 20.19 -16.03 -0.45
C VAL A 601 21.40 -15.30 -1.03
N PRO A 602 21.31 -14.03 -1.45
CA PRO A 602 22.47 -13.37 -2.04
C PRO A 602 23.59 -13.04 -1.04
N LEU A 603 23.28 -13.04 0.26
CA LEU A 603 24.23 -12.80 1.35
C LEU A 603 24.78 -14.09 1.98
N SER A 604 24.30 -15.25 1.55
CA SER A 604 24.84 -16.56 1.94
C SER A 604 26.31 -16.73 1.49
N SER A 605 27.02 -17.66 2.11
CA SER A 605 28.43 -17.91 1.79
C SER A 605 28.63 -18.43 0.36
N ASP A 606 27.64 -19.17 -0.17
CA ASP A 606 27.57 -19.61 -1.55
C ASP A 606 26.13 -19.41 -2.10
N PRO A 607 25.84 -18.23 -2.70
CA PRO A 607 24.52 -17.91 -3.22
C PRO A 607 24.00 -18.87 -4.30
N ALA A 608 24.89 -19.45 -5.10
CA ALA A 608 24.50 -20.39 -6.15
C ALA A 608 24.04 -21.72 -5.54
N THR A 609 24.78 -22.23 -4.56
CA THR A 609 24.39 -23.43 -3.80
C THR A 609 23.13 -23.17 -2.98
N ALA A 610 23.01 -22.03 -2.31
CA ALA A 610 21.81 -21.65 -1.57
C ALA A 610 20.56 -21.63 -2.47
N ALA A 611 20.63 -20.97 -3.63
CA ALA A 611 19.53 -20.95 -4.60
C ALA A 611 19.16 -22.36 -5.10
N SER A 612 20.16 -23.21 -5.36
CA SER A 612 19.96 -24.60 -5.79
C SER A 612 19.25 -25.46 -4.71
N ARG A 613 19.63 -25.30 -3.44
CA ARG A 613 18.98 -25.97 -2.31
C ARG A 613 17.52 -25.58 -2.18
N LEU A 614 17.22 -24.28 -2.27
CA LEU A 614 15.84 -23.78 -2.25
C LEU A 614 15.03 -24.26 -3.46
N HIS A 615 15.63 -24.27 -4.65
CA HIS A 615 15.00 -24.81 -5.85
C HIS A 615 14.60 -26.27 -5.65
N ALA A 616 15.52 -27.10 -5.16
CA ALA A 616 15.25 -28.50 -4.91
C ALA A 616 14.16 -28.71 -3.83
N ALA A 617 14.16 -27.91 -2.75
CA ALA A 617 13.14 -27.96 -1.71
C ALA A 617 11.76 -27.56 -2.25
N ALA A 618 11.67 -26.46 -2.99
CA ALA A 618 10.44 -25.98 -3.59
C ALA A 618 9.89 -26.94 -4.65
N LEU A 619 10.75 -27.54 -5.47
CA LEU A 619 10.34 -28.53 -6.46
C LEU A 619 9.82 -29.81 -5.79
N ARG A 620 10.46 -30.27 -4.70
CA ARG A 620 9.94 -31.38 -3.88
C ARG A 620 8.57 -31.05 -3.30
N ALA A 621 8.40 -29.85 -2.73
CA ALA A 621 7.12 -29.40 -2.19
C ALA A 621 6.03 -29.37 -3.27
N ALA A 622 6.34 -28.83 -4.46
CA ALA A 622 5.42 -28.79 -5.61
C ALA A 622 4.99 -30.20 -6.10
N HIS A 623 5.78 -31.24 -5.86
CA HIS A 623 5.41 -32.62 -6.18
C HIS A 623 4.71 -33.34 -5.02
N ALA A 624 4.88 -32.88 -3.78
CA ALA A 624 4.31 -33.49 -2.58
C ALA A 624 2.90 -32.98 -2.26
N HIS A 625 2.60 -31.71 -2.58
CA HIS A 625 1.28 -31.13 -2.36
C HIS A 625 0.21 -31.76 -3.28
N GLU A 626 -1.05 -31.64 -2.84
CA GLU A 626 -2.19 -32.14 -3.61
C GLU A 626 -2.21 -31.53 -5.03
N PRO A 627 -2.34 -32.36 -6.07
CA PRO A 627 -2.43 -31.90 -7.46
C PRO A 627 -3.50 -30.84 -7.66
N GLY A 628 -3.12 -29.69 -8.23
CA GLY A 628 -3.99 -28.55 -8.47
C GLY A 628 -4.25 -27.64 -7.27
N SER A 629 -3.67 -27.91 -6.10
CA SER A 629 -3.80 -27.05 -4.91
C SER A 629 -3.03 -25.73 -5.04
N THR A 630 -3.39 -24.74 -4.23
CA THR A 630 -2.73 -23.43 -4.20
C THR A 630 -1.32 -23.50 -3.63
N LEU A 631 -1.08 -24.36 -2.64
CA LEU A 631 0.26 -24.65 -2.10
C LEU A 631 1.19 -25.28 -3.15
N GLN A 632 0.64 -26.14 -4.02
CA GLN A 632 1.39 -26.70 -5.15
C GLN A 632 1.83 -25.58 -6.11
N LEU A 633 0.93 -24.66 -6.44
CA LEU A 633 1.20 -23.51 -7.30
C LEU A 633 2.24 -22.58 -6.67
N GLY A 634 2.07 -22.19 -5.40
CA GLY A 634 3.03 -21.34 -4.69
C GLY A 634 4.43 -21.98 -4.63
N SER A 635 4.51 -23.29 -4.40
CA SER A 635 5.78 -24.03 -4.43
C SER A 635 6.42 -24.04 -5.82
N LEU A 636 5.63 -24.22 -6.89
CA LEU A 636 6.13 -24.13 -8.26
C LEU A 636 6.62 -22.71 -8.58
N GLN A 637 5.92 -21.66 -8.14
CA GLN A 637 6.34 -20.28 -8.34
C GLN A 637 7.71 -20.02 -7.69
N THR A 638 7.94 -20.55 -6.49
CA THR A 638 9.27 -20.53 -5.85
C THR A 638 10.31 -21.31 -6.66
N ALA A 639 9.95 -22.49 -7.16
CA ALA A 639 10.84 -23.30 -8.00
C ALA A 639 11.23 -22.57 -9.31
N VAL A 640 10.29 -21.88 -9.95
CA VAL A 640 10.55 -21.02 -11.13
C VAL A 640 11.50 -19.88 -10.76
N ALA A 641 11.25 -19.16 -9.67
CA ALA A 641 12.08 -18.01 -9.27
C ALA A 641 13.55 -18.40 -8.97
N THR A 642 13.78 -19.66 -8.59
CA THR A 642 15.10 -20.19 -8.21
C THR A 642 15.76 -21.05 -9.29
N ALA A 643 15.03 -21.44 -10.34
CA ALA A 643 15.52 -22.34 -11.39
C ALA A 643 16.78 -21.79 -12.08
N SER A 644 17.78 -22.63 -12.30
CA SER A 644 18.98 -22.28 -13.08
C SER A 644 19.07 -23.04 -14.42
N ASP A 645 18.17 -23.99 -14.66
CA ASP A 645 18.13 -24.81 -15.86
C ASP A 645 17.17 -24.21 -16.90
N GLU A 646 17.74 -23.74 -18.01
CA GLU A 646 16.99 -23.22 -19.16
C GLU A 646 16.07 -24.28 -19.77
N GLN A 647 16.52 -25.52 -19.93
CA GLN A 647 15.74 -26.57 -20.58
C GLN A 647 14.51 -26.92 -19.76
N LEU A 648 14.64 -26.92 -18.43
CA LEU A 648 13.53 -27.11 -17.51
C LEU A 648 12.49 -25.99 -17.66
N LEU A 649 12.92 -24.72 -17.62
CA LEU A 649 12.03 -23.57 -17.78
C LEU A 649 11.32 -23.57 -19.13
N ARG A 650 12.04 -23.83 -20.23
CA ARG A 650 11.44 -23.94 -21.58
C ARG A 650 10.55 -25.18 -21.71
N GLY A 651 10.83 -26.24 -20.97
CA GLY A 651 9.97 -27.42 -20.83
C GLY A 651 8.62 -27.04 -20.22
N TRP A 652 8.66 -26.44 -19.03
CA TRP A 652 7.47 -25.96 -18.33
C TRP A 652 6.68 -24.96 -19.16
N LEU A 653 7.35 -23.98 -19.78
CA LEU A 653 6.73 -22.98 -20.64
C LEU A 653 5.94 -23.61 -21.81
N ALA A 654 6.43 -24.74 -22.33
CA ALA A 654 5.78 -25.53 -23.37
C ALA A 654 4.76 -26.55 -22.82
N GLY A 655 4.43 -26.49 -21.53
CA GLY A 655 3.50 -27.40 -20.86
C GLY A 655 4.06 -28.81 -20.63
N ARG A 656 5.38 -29.01 -20.73
CA ARG A 656 6.03 -30.31 -20.49
C ARG A 656 6.59 -30.39 -19.07
N ASP A 657 6.56 -31.58 -18.49
CA ASP A 657 7.19 -31.90 -17.19
C ASP A 657 6.75 -30.98 -16.02
N LEU A 658 5.55 -30.43 -16.10
CA LEU A 658 4.91 -29.71 -15.01
C LEU A 658 4.44 -30.68 -13.92
N PRO A 659 4.43 -30.26 -12.64
CA PRO A 659 3.74 -31.00 -11.59
C PRO A 659 2.28 -31.29 -11.99
N PRO A 660 1.76 -32.52 -11.76
CA PRO A 660 0.40 -32.87 -12.15
C PRO A 660 -0.65 -31.92 -11.55
N GLY A 661 -1.65 -31.54 -12.34
CA GLY A 661 -2.75 -30.66 -11.92
C GLY A 661 -2.50 -29.17 -12.11
N LEU A 662 -1.31 -28.77 -12.59
CA LEU A 662 -1.00 -27.39 -12.95
C LEU A 662 -1.00 -27.20 -14.47
N GLU A 663 -1.43 -26.02 -14.89
CA GLU A 663 -1.39 -25.54 -16.28
C GLU A 663 -0.60 -24.23 -16.33
N VAL A 664 0.00 -23.92 -17.48
CA VAL A 664 0.69 -22.63 -17.67
C VAL A 664 -0.32 -21.58 -18.10
N ASP A 665 -0.87 -20.86 -17.11
CA ASP A 665 -1.63 -19.63 -17.34
C ASP A 665 -0.70 -18.44 -17.62
N LEU A 666 -1.31 -17.27 -17.85
CA LEU A 666 -0.62 -16.05 -18.24
C LEU A 666 0.46 -15.64 -17.22
N GLU A 667 0.11 -15.63 -15.93
CA GLU A 667 1.04 -15.20 -14.88
C GLU A 667 2.22 -16.17 -14.75
N LEU A 668 1.95 -17.49 -14.71
CA LEU A 668 3.02 -18.48 -14.60
C LEU A 668 3.95 -18.45 -15.83
N ARG A 669 3.39 -18.21 -17.02
CA ARG A 669 4.15 -18.04 -18.27
C ARG A 669 5.13 -16.88 -18.18
N TRP A 670 4.66 -15.72 -17.74
CA TRP A 670 5.51 -14.53 -17.62
C TRP A 670 6.55 -14.66 -16.53
N ARG A 671 6.25 -15.32 -15.41
CA ARG A 671 7.26 -15.66 -14.39
C ARG A 671 8.40 -16.49 -14.97
N MET A 672 8.10 -17.44 -15.85
CA MET A 672 9.12 -18.23 -16.56
C MET A 672 9.93 -17.38 -17.55
N TRP A 673 9.28 -16.50 -18.32
CA TRP A 673 9.96 -15.56 -19.22
C TRP A 673 10.88 -14.60 -18.48
N VAL A 674 10.41 -14.00 -17.38
CA VAL A 674 11.23 -13.14 -16.52
C VAL A 674 12.42 -13.92 -15.99
N ARG A 675 12.24 -15.18 -15.57
CA ARG A 675 13.37 -16.00 -15.10
C ARG A 675 14.36 -16.30 -16.22
N LEU A 676 13.90 -16.68 -17.41
CA LEU A 676 14.76 -16.88 -18.58
C LEU A 676 15.54 -15.61 -18.92
N ALA A 677 14.90 -14.43 -18.82
CA ALA A 677 15.55 -13.14 -19.01
C ALA A 677 16.64 -12.88 -17.97
N VAL A 678 16.37 -13.12 -16.68
CA VAL A 678 17.38 -13.00 -15.61
C VAL A 678 18.61 -13.88 -15.89
N LEU A 679 18.40 -15.08 -16.44
CA LEU A 679 19.48 -16.02 -16.80
C LEU A 679 20.21 -15.67 -18.10
N GLY A 680 19.72 -14.68 -18.88
CA GLY A 680 20.23 -14.40 -20.23
C GLY A 680 19.89 -15.49 -21.25
N ALA A 681 18.85 -16.28 -20.98
CA ALA A 681 18.42 -17.44 -21.76
C ALA A 681 17.23 -17.15 -22.70
N THR A 682 16.98 -15.87 -23.00
CA THR A 682 15.99 -15.36 -23.96
C THR A 682 16.50 -14.04 -24.54
N ASP A 683 15.93 -13.60 -25.65
CA ASP A 683 16.21 -12.29 -26.23
C ASP A 683 14.96 -11.40 -26.35
N ARG A 684 15.16 -10.17 -26.85
CA ARG A 684 14.09 -9.20 -27.05
C ARG A 684 13.04 -9.68 -28.04
N ALA A 685 13.44 -10.39 -29.10
CA ALA A 685 12.52 -10.85 -30.13
C ALA A 685 11.59 -11.95 -29.61
N GLU A 686 12.10 -12.89 -28.80
CA GLU A 686 11.28 -13.89 -28.12
C GLU A 686 10.27 -13.25 -27.16
N LEU A 687 10.70 -12.25 -26.37
CA LEU A 687 9.81 -11.54 -25.45
C LEU A 687 8.73 -10.73 -26.19
N ASP A 688 9.10 -10.02 -27.26
CA ASP A 688 8.14 -9.28 -28.10
C ASP A 688 7.12 -10.24 -28.75
N ALA A 689 7.57 -11.41 -29.21
CA ALA A 689 6.67 -12.44 -29.75
C ALA A 689 5.72 -13.02 -28.67
N ALA A 690 6.20 -13.18 -27.44
CA ALA A 690 5.37 -13.62 -26.31
C ALA A 690 4.30 -12.58 -25.95
N LEU A 691 4.64 -11.29 -25.99
CA LEU A 691 3.69 -10.19 -25.81
C LEU A 691 2.64 -10.17 -26.92
N GLU A 692 3.06 -10.29 -28.19
CA GLU A 692 2.14 -10.27 -29.33
C GLU A 692 1.17 -11.46 -29.34
N ALA A 693 1.59 -12.61 -28.80
CA ALA A 693 0.73 -13.79 -28.69
C ALA A 693 -0.45 -13.57 -27.72
N GLU A 694 -0.31 -12.71 -26.71
CA GLU A 694 -1.33 -12.43 -25.71
C GLU A 694 -1.21 -10.98 -25.18
N PRO A 695 -1.66 -9.96 -25.95
CA PRO A 695 -1.32 -8.56 -25.72
C PRO A 695 -2.22 -7.87 -24.66
N THR A 696 -2.27 -8.43 -23.45
CA THR A 696 -3.01 -7.86 -22.32
C THR A 696 -2.22 -6.76 -21.60
N ALA A 697 -2.89 -5.97 -20.74
CA ALA A 697 -2.21 -5.02 -19.86
C ALA A 697 -1.18 -5.71 -18.94
N VAL A 698 -1.52 -6.87 -18.39
CA VAL A 698 -0.61 -7.69 -17.57
C VAL A 698 0.62 -8.11 -18.39
N SER A 699 0.41 -8.58 -19.62
CA SER A 699 1.51 -8.97 -20.51
C SER A 699 2.46 -7.82 -20.82
N ARG A 700 1.97 -6.59 -21.00
CA ARG A 700 2.84 -5.42 -21.24
C ARG A 700 3.72 -5.09 -20.03
N VAL A 701 3.15 -5.16 -18.82
CA VAL A 701 3.87 -4.92 -17.57
C VAL A 701 4.95 -5.99 -17.37
N GLU A 702 4.60 -7.26 -17.53
CA GLU A 702 5.54 -8.36 -17.33
C GLU A 702 6.55 -8.50 -18.47
N HIS A 703 6.20 -8.10 -19.69
CA HIS A 703 7.15 -7.92 -20.80
C HIS A 703 8.22 -6.91 -20.43
N THR A 704 7.82 -5.74 -19.93
CA THR A 704 8.76 -4.71 -19.48
C THR A 704 9.67 -5.26 -18.40
N ARG A 705 9.10 -5.95 -17.40
CA ARG A 705 9.86 -6.62 -16.34
C ARG A 705 10.87 -7.62 -16.89
N ALA A 706 10.48 -8.43 -17.86
CA ALA A 706 11.36 -9.40 -18.51
C ALA A 706 12.48 -8.70 -19.28
N VAL A 707 12.15 -7.68 -20.09
CA VAL A 707 13.13 -6.93 -20.88
C VAL A 707 14.21 -6.33 -19.99
N VAL A 708 13.85 -5.59 -18.95
CA VAL A 708 14.83 -4.94 -18.06
C VAL A 708 15.64 -5.94 -17.22
N SER A 709 15.12 -7.16 -17.05
CA SER A 709 15.80 -8.22 -16.30
C SER A 709 16.93 -8.87 -17.10
N MET A 710 16.99 -8.70 -18.43
CA MET A 710 18.06 -9.24 -19.26
C MET A 710 19.45 -8.67 -18.87
N PRO A 711 20.52 -9.47 -18.93
CA PRO A 711 21.88 -9.06 -18.57
C PRO A 711 22.58 -8.32 -19.73
N THR A 712 21.94 -7.30 -20.30
CA THR A 712 22.45 -6.50 -21.43
C THR A 712 22.40 -5.01 -21.14
N ALA A 713 23.32 -4.23 -21.70
CA ALA A 713 23.33 -2.77 -21.50
C ALA A 713 22.10 -2.11 -22.13
N GLU A 714 21.62 -2.64 -23.26
CA GLU A 714 20.42 -2.21 -23.96
C GLU A 714 19.17 -2.34 -23.07
N ALA A 715 19.04 -3.44 -22.32
CA ALA A 715 17.96 -3.64 -21.37
C ALA A 715 17.99 -2.63 -20.21
N LYS A 716 19.19 -2.29 -19.72
CA LYS A 716 19.35 -1.29 -18.66
C LYS A 716 19.08 0.13 -19.15
N GLU A 717 19.42 0.44 -20.40
CA GLU A 717 19.06 1.71 -21.03
C GLU A 717 17.54 1.85 -21.20
N PHE A 718 16.88 0.80 -21.66
CA PHE A 718 15.41 0.75 -21.76
C PHE A 718 14.70 1.05 -20.43
N ALA A 719 15.29 0.63 -19.29
CA ALA A 719 14.80 0.99 -17.96
C ALA A 719 15.05 2.48 -17.64
N PHE A 720 16.25 2.99 -17.95
CA PHE A 720 16.66 4.37 -17.65
C PHE A 720 15.90 5.43 -18.46
N GLU A 721 15.52 5.13 -19.70
CA GLU A 721 14.65 5.99 -20.51
C GLU A 721 13.29 6.24 -19.84
N ARG A 722 12.75 5.23 -19.13
CA ARG A 722 11.51 5.35 -18.35
C ARG A 722 11.74 6.07 -17.03
N PHE A 723 12.83 5.74 -16.33
CA PHE A 723 13.23 6.40 -15.08
C PHE A 723 13.33 7.92 -15.25
N THR A 724 14.00 8.37 -16.31
CA THR A 724 14.22 9.79 -16.61
C THR A 724 13.00 10.49 -17.23
N GLY A 725 11.94 9.75 -17.56
CA GLY A 725 10.76 10.25 -18.25
C GLY A 725 10.97 10.56 -19.73
N ALA A 726 12.08 10.15 -20.33
CA ALA A 726 12.30 10.26 -21.77
C ALA A 726 11.28 9.43 -22.57
N VAL A 727 10.83 8.31 -22.00
CA VAL A 727 9.69 7.52 -22.47
C VAL A 727 8.62 7.52 -21.39
N ALA A 728 7.51 8.21 -21.66
CA ALA A 728 6.34 8.21 -20.77
C ALA A 728 5.63 6.86 -20.83
N VAL A 729 5.44 6.24 -19.67
CA VAL A 729 4.79 4.93 -19.52
C VAL A 729 3.84 4.95 -18.31
N PRO A 730 2.81 4.08 -18.29
CA PRO A 730 1.98 3.89 -17.12
C PRO A 730 2.75 3.46 -15.87
N ASN A 731 2.18 3.73 -14.70
CA ASN A 731 2.85 3.50 -13.42
C ASN A 731 3.24 2.04 -13.17
N TYR A 732 2.40 1.08 -13.60
CA TYR A 732 2.72 -0.35 -13.46
C TYR A 732 3.91 -0.77 -14.32
N GLU A 733 4.06 -0.19 -15.51
CA GLU A 733 5.22 -0.42 -16.37
C GLU A 733 6.49 0.20 -15.76
N LEU A 734 6.38 1.42 -15.24
CA LEU A 734 7.50 2.13 -14.60
C LEU A 734 8.03 1.35 -13.38
N ARG A 735 7.13 0.90 -12.50
CA ARG A 735 7.47 0.05 -11.35
C ARG A 735 8.08 -1.29 -11.79
N ALA A 736 7.55 -1.91 -12.84
CA ALA A 736 8.11 -3.15 -13.39
C ALA A 736 9.53 -2.96 -13.93
N ALA A 737 9.80 -1.81 -14.57
CA ALA A 737 11.12 -1.46 -15.06
C ALA A 737 12.14 -1.27 -13.92
N GLY A 738 11.79 -0.52 -12.88
CA GLY A 738 12.68 -0.28 -11.73
C GLY A 738 13.01 -1.57 -10.98
N GLN A 739 11.97 -2.28 -10.53
CA GLN A 739 12.10 -3.51 -9.74
C GLN A 739 12.77 -4.66 -10.52
N GLY A 740 12.65 -4.67 -11.84
CA GLY A 740 13.26 -5.70 -12.69
C GLY A 740 14.73 -5.46 -13.01
N MET A 741 15.20 -4.21 -12.92
CA MET A 741 16.54 -3.80 -13.38
C MET A 741 17.67 -4.35 -12.49
N TRP A 742 17.53 -4.22 -11.17
CA TRP A 742 18.60 -4.47 -10.20
C TRP A 742 18.72 -5.95 -9.84
N ARG A 743 19.57 -6.67 -10.58
CA ARG A 743 19.85 -8.09 -10.38
C ARG A 743 21.28 -8.28 -9.89
N GLU A 744 21.45 -8.84 -8.69
CA GLU A 744 22.77 -8.98 -8.06
C GLU A 744 23.76 -9.83 -8.88
N ALA A 745 23.27 -10.85 -9.58
CA ALA A 745 24.08 -11.66 -10.52
C ALA A 745 24.64 -10.84 -11.70
N GLN A 746 24.19 -9.60 -11.89
CA GLN A 746 24.59 -8.68 -12.95
C GLN A 746 25.38 -7.48 -12.38
N ALA A 747 25.94 -7.58 -11.17
CA ALA A 747 26.59 -6.47 -10.47
C ALA A 747 27.63 -5.72 -11.33
N GLU A 748 28.48 -6.43 -12.08
CA GLU A 748 29.49 -5.81 -12.97
C GLU A 748 28.86 -4.90 -14.04
N LEU A 749 27.76 -5.34 -14.65
CA LEU A 749 26.99 -4.57 -15.65
C LEU A 749 26.30 -3.35 -15.00
N LEU A 750 25.88 -3.48 -13.74
CA LEU A 750 25.10 -2.47 -13.01
C LEU A 750 25.95 -1.35 -12.41
N THR A 751 27.26 -1.57 -12.20
CA THR A 751 28.17 -0.58 -11.58
C THR A 751 28.07 0.83 -12.20
N PRO A 752 28.11 1.02 -13.53
CA PRO A 752 27.99 2.35 -14.13
C PRO A 752 26.63 3.03 -13.87
N TYR A 753 25.57 2.23 -13.66
CA TYR A 753 24.21 2.74 -13.45
C TYR A 753 23.98 3.28 -12.04
N VAL A 754 24.81 2.91 -11.05
CA VAL A 754 24.74 3.50 -9.70
C VAL A 754 25.07 5.00 -9.75
N ALA A 755 26.13 5.36 -10.47
CA ALA A 755 26.51 6.76 -10.68
C ALA A 755 25.44 7.51 -11.48
N ARG A 756 24.89 6.89 -12.54
CA ARG A 756 23.80 7.49 -13.33
C ARG A 756 22.53 7.69 -12.51
N TYR A 757 22.17 6.73 -11.65
CA TYR A 757 21.01 6.87 -10.77
C TYR A 757 21.18 8.09 -9.87
N ALA A 758 22.33 8.21 -9.18
CA ALA A 758 22.59 9.34 -8.27
C ALA A 758 22.57 10.69 -9.00
N ASP A 759 23.17 10.77 -10.19
CA ASP A 759 23.21 11.98 -11.02
C ASP A 759 21.84 12.38 -11.59
N GLN A 760 21.05 11.40 -12.05
CA GLN A 760 19.80 11.63 -12.77
C GLN A 760 18.57 11.65 -11.87
N LEU A 761 18.68 11.28 -10.59
CA LEU A 761 17.56 11.25 -9.66
C LEU A 761 16.82 12.61 -9.56
N PRO A 762 17.49 13.78 -9.49
CA PRO A 762 16.79 15.07 -9.51
C PRO A 762 15.98 15.30 -10.80
N THR A 763 16.47 14.79 -11.94
CA THR A 763 15.74 14.88 -13.22
C THR A 763 14.54 13.94 -13.23
N ALA A 764 14.71 12.69 -12.79
CA ALA A 764 13.59 11.76 -12.63
C ALA A 764 12.52 12.32 -11.70
N ALA A 765 12.91 12.89 -10.55
CA ALA A 765 11.99 13.53 -9.61
C ALA A 765 11.20 14.69 -10.26
N ARG A 766 11.78 15.43 -11.22
CA ARG A 766 11.04 16.48 -11.95
C ARG A 766 10.15 15.95 -13.07
N ALA A 767 10.46 14.77 -13.61
CA ALA A 767 9.72 14.17 -14.71
C ALA A 767 8.41 13.50 -14.25
N HIS A 768 8.34 13.09 -12.98
CA HIS A 768 7.19 12.42 -12.39
C HIS A 768 6.50 13.32 -11.35
N SER A 769 5.19 13.15 -11.19
CA SER A 769 4.36 13.91 -10.25
C SER A 769 3.57 13.01 -9.30
N GLY A 770 3.03 13.62 -8.24
CA GLY A 770 2.16 12.93 -7.30
C GLY A 770 2.85 11.79 -6.55
N TRP A 771 2.09 10.75 -6.23
CA TRP A 771 2.55 9.56 -5.52
C TRP A 771 3.75 8.88 -6.21
N VAL A 772 3.71 8.80 -7.54
CA VAL A 772 4.70 8.07 -8.36
C VAL A 772 6.10 8.67 -8.25
N GLN A 773 6.22 9.97 -7.98
CA GLN A 773 7.50 10.66 -7.88
C GLN A 773 8.43 10.02 -6.84
N ALA A 774 7.89 9.65 -5.68
CA ALA A 774 8.66 9.04 -4.60
C ALA A 774 8.89 7.54 -4.85
N ASP A 775 7.89 6.85 -5.40
CA ASP A 775 7.97 5.42 -5.75
C ASP A 775 9.07 5.14 -6.77
N VAL A 776 9.23 6.00 -7.77
CA VAL A 776 10.30 5.87 -8.79
C VAL A 776 11.69 5.90 -8.16
N ALA A 777 11.91 6.72 -7.15
CA ALA A 777 13.18 6.77 -6.44
C ALA A 777 13.46 5.45 -5.69
N GLU A 778 12.43 4.85 -5.09
CA GLU A 778 12.57 3.56 -4.38
C GLU A 778 12.71 2.38 -5.35
N ASP A 779 11.83 2.28 -6.35
CA ASP A 779 11.78 1.17 -7.30
C ASP A 779 13.05 1.08 -8.14
N PHE A 780 13.68 2.22 -8.47
CA PHE A 780 14.95 2.29 -9.19
C PHE A 780 16.17 2.40 -8.28
N PHE A 781 16.02 2.32 -6.95
CA PHE A 781 17.17 2.38 -6.04
C PHE A 781 18.08 1.16 -6.24
N PRO A 782 19.42 1.33 -6.29
CA PRO A 782 20.40 0.26 -6.48
C PRO A 782 20.58 -0.63 -5.24
N ALA A 783 19.51 -1.27 -4.77
CA ALA A 783 19.44 -1.98 -3.49
C ALA A 783 20.38 -3.21 -3.38
N CYS A 784 20.86 -3.75 -4.50
CA CYS A 784 21.84 -4.84 -4.49
C CYS A 784 23.31 -4.36 -4.50
N MET A 785 23.56 -3.05 -4.62
CA MET A 785 24.91 -2.47 -4.79
C MET A 785 25.42 -1.89 -3.47
N ALA A 786 25.85 -2.75 -2.54
CA ALA A 786 26.23 -2.37 -1.18
C ALA A 786 27.74 -2.07 -0.97
N GLY A 787 28.51 -1.91 -2.04
CA GLY A 787 29.96 -1.65 -1.98
C GLY A 787 30.30 -0.21 -1.57
N ASP A 788 31.53 0.02 -1.12
CA ASP A 788 31.99 1.35 -0.65
C ASP A 788 31.85 2.44 -1.72
N GLU A 789 32.15 2.11 -2.98
CA GLU A 789 31.98 3.04 -4.11
C GLU A 789 30.53 3.44 -4.33
N ALA A 790 29.60 2.48 -4.22
CA ALA A 790 28.17 2.76 -4.34
C ALA A 790 27.67 3.62 -3.17
N MET A 791 28.08 3.30 -1.94
CA MET A 791 27.72 4.09 -0.75
C MET A 791 28.22 5.53 -0.84
N ALA A 792 29.42 5.76 -1.40
CA ALA A 792 29.95 7.10 -1.60
C ALA A 792 29.10 7.97 -2.54
N LEU A 793 28.34 7.34 -3.46
CA LEU A 793 27.43 8.02 -4.38
C LEU A 793 26.02 8.18 -3.80
N LEU A 794 25.53 7.19 -3.05
CA LEU A 794 24.14 7.13 -2.60
C LEU A 794 23.91 7.84 -1.27
N ALA A 795 24.83 7.72 -0.31
CA ALA A 795 24.66 8.33 1.01
C ALA A 795 24.48 9.87 0.98
N PRO A 796 25.18 10.64 0.11
CA PRO A 796 24.98 12.09 0.01
C PRO A 796 23.57 12.51 -0.42
N LEU A 797 22.81 11.64 -1.11
CA LEU A 797 21.45 11.94 -1.56
C LEU A 797 20.48 12.18 -0.38
N ARG A 798 20.79 11.65 0.81
CA ARG A 798 20.01 11.83 2.05
C ARG A 798 19.86 13.28 2.47
N THR A 799 20.82 14.12 2.09
CA THR A 799 20.89 15.53 2.47
C THR A 799 20.92 16.43 1.24
N SER A 800 20.49 15.93 0.07
CA SER A 800 20.45 16.74 -1.15
C SER A 800 19.24 17.69 -1.13
N ASP A 801 19.53 18.99 -1.26
CA ASP A 801 18.52 20.04 -1.40
C ASP A 801 17.86 20.06 -2.79
N ASP A 802 18.46 19.38 -3.77
CA ASP A 802 17.92 19.25 -5.13
C ASP A 802 16.78 18.22 -5.22
N LEU A 803 16.55 17.43 -4.16
CA LEU A 803 15.51 16.43 -4.10
C LEU A 803 14.28 16.94 -3.34
N PRO A 804 13.05 16.70 -3.86
CA PRO A 804 11.83 16.90 -3.09
C PRO A 804 11.84 16.09 -1.78
N ALA A 805 11.17 16.58 -0.74
CA ALA A 805 11.15 15.92 0.56
C ALA A 805 10.66 14.44 0.52
N PRO A 806 9.58 14.09 -0.21
CA PRO A 806 9.17 12.69 -0.37
C PRO A 806 10.25 11.79 -0.97
N VAL A 807 10.93 12.27 -2.02
CA VAL A 807 12.03 11.54 -2.68
C VAL A 807 13.21 11.36 -1.72
N ARG A 808 13.60 12.43 -1.01
CA ARG A 808 14.70 12.38 -0.04
C ARG A 808 14.40 11.42 1.12
N ARG A 809 13.15 11.33 1.59
CA ARG A 809 12.71 10.34 2.60
C ARG A 809 12.91 8.91 2.09
N ARG A 810 12.39 8.58 0.90
CA ARG A 810 12.53 7.23 0.30
C ARG A 810 13.99 6.83 0.10
N VAL A 811 14.82 7.75 -0.40
CA VAL A 811 16.25 7.49 -0.55
C VAL A 811 16.95 7.30 0.79
N THR A 812 16.56 8.06 1.81
CA THR A 812 17.11 7.90 3.17
C THR A 812 16.84 6.51 3.73
N ASP A 813 15.62 6.02 3.56
CA ASP A 813 15.24 4.69 4.02
C ASP A 813 15.93 3.59 3.21
N ALA A 814 16.07 3.77 1.90
CA ALA A 814 16.75 2.82 1.03
C ALA A 814 18.26 2.74 1.32
N VAL A 815 18.90 3.86 1.68
CA VAL A 815 20.29 3.89 2.14
C VAL A 815 20.45 3.19 3.50
N ASP A 816 19.53 3.38 4.45
CA ASP A 816 19.54 2.66 5.73
C ASP A 816 19.44 1.14 5.54
N GLU A 817 18.54 0.67 4.67
CA GLU A 817 18.44 -0.75 4.31
C GLU A 817 19.77 -1.29 3.73
N LEU A 818 20.46 -0.48 2.92
CA LEU A 818 21.76 -0.84 2.33
C LEU A 818 22.87 -0.88 3.40
N GLU A 819 22.84 0.02 4.38
CA GLU A 819 23.74 0.01 5.54
C GLU A 819 23.53 -1.24 6.41
N ARG A 820 22.26 -1.64 6.66
CA ARG A 820 21.94 -2.89 7.36
C ARG A 820 22.42 -4.12 6.60
N ARG A 821 22.24 -4.13 5.28
CA ARG A 821 22.80 -5.17 4.41
C ARG A 821 24.32 -5.26 4.56
N ARG A 822 25.03 -4.12 4.62
CA ARG A 822 26.48 -4.09 4.86
C ARG A 822 26.86 -4.61 6.25
N ALA A 823 26.05 -4.34 7.27
CA ALA A 823 26.27 -4.88 8.62
C ALA A 823 26.21 -6.42 8.63
N VAL A 824 25.25 -7.02 7.92
CA VAL A 824 25.16 -8.48 7.74
C VAL A 824 26.41 -9.01 7.03
N ILE A 825 26.81 -8.37 5.92
CA ILE A 825 28.02 -8.74 5.15
C ILE A 825 29.26 -8.67 6.04
N ALA A 826 29.46 -7.58 6.78
CA ALA A 826 30.63 -7.36 7.61
C ALA A 826 30.75 -8.39 8.75
N ARG A 827 29.60 -8.88 9.25
CA ARG A 827 29.58 -9.87 10.34
C ARG A 827 29.78 -11.30 9.85
N PHE A 828 29.14 -11.70 8.75
CA PHE A 828 29.04 -13.11 8.36
C PHE A 828 29.82 -13.48 7.10
N ARG A 829 30.08 -12.54 6.18
CA ARG A 829 30.81 -12.83 4.94
C ARG A 829 32.31 -12.92 5.24
N ARG A 830 32.80 -14.15 5.41
CA ARG A 830 34.24 -14.43 5.53
C ARG A 830 34.88 -14.22 4.16
N GLY A 831 35.87 -13.34 4.10
CA GLY A 831 36.54 -12.91 2.86
C GLY A 831 37.30 -14.00 2.12
#